data_AF-E0V9Y0-F1
#
_entry.id   AF-E0V9Y0-F1
#
_cell.length_a   1.000
_cell.length_b   1.000
_cell.length_c   1.000
_cell.angle_alpha   90.00
_cell.angle_beta   90.00
_cell.angle_gamma   90.00
#
_symmetry.space_group_name_H-M   'P 1'
#
loop_
_entity.id
_entity.type
_entity.pdbx_description
1 polymer ?
#
loop_
_entity_poly.entity_id
_entity_poly.type
_entity_poly.pdbx_seq_one_letter_code
_entity_poly.pdbx_strand_id
1 'polypeptide(L)'
;MIREKSGVDATFHFFASKKDENEIRGALKKFKEKEENILGIKSLTLRQDSSLFIESVSISKKSIRVGQGFSISCIAQGSIYMTFTWLKDGAFINESVITRSVSMHLIYLSRGRYQYTLVMDKANLLDEGIYTCHVSDWHVQQCKGIHVNVAGPPEIRLSPMSATVEKGANLDIVCIPLNNRPKLEKFGYSWIKNKHLLKMMPGREVWEDLYLSHYNGEINTGSVLEITNIQKSATYTCQAQGTGASSELSVHVEVVNKTVVPLCPAEGKYGIAWQTTAPGMETVADCPFHAGGHAKRECRLTDYNTTEWDVPNFTGCLTSDVEAVYNNFKRLTLGYEVTNGSSTLGNLLYIVSKRSTYLPGECERILDILDEKIIQLQALIKSIGIIWGSLFTGSSQSVFQDMTSLIININKIPAMENGAIRYVKFPPDDKIRPFWFKDKILVRLNAYKMDNNNNNNNVSSPYSPRNFSVLIAAYKNMTQFLKARYLTKFDDGTDQEYEINSKLITIVFGRGRRKKTKDEIFENDNNNNNFIAEIDFNHLRNDYDFDEWSITCGVTEYASFRSTWNLNSCTSQPVNSNVTKCICKKTGTFALLVVTKNQIVTSSSPVAKDGENLIVLIGCGCCLVQSLLTLCLLLPYWCRRKTCLVFLKMQCCLATACAMTVFMYSIRNTLSKAVFPLVTTFLEIFLLIGLSSHLSKILVVYTEIIQFPHGRHMKETVICIITGVPILAVLCNFLGYHSTGWNLHSWWIIRGSMIFNVFMTSAALLIVLFVFLYISILRQLNVISQRCANKNKTIFRR
;
A
#
# COMPACT_ATOMS: atom_id res chain seq x y z
N MET A 1 9.66 -1.36 -78.91
CA MET A 1 8.46 -0.57 -79.28
C MET A 1 7.43 -0.78 -78.18
N ILE A 2 7.49 0.01 -77.10
CA ILE A 2 6.55 -0.07 -75.98
C ILE A 2 5.73 1.22 -76.02
N ARG A 3 4.52 1.14 -76.56
CA ARG A 3 3.51 2.20 -76.42
C ARG A 3 2.73 1.91 -75.14
N GLU A 4 3.18 2.47 -74.03
CA GLU A 4 2.30 2.66 -72.87
C GLU A 4 1.24 3.70 -73.26
N LYS A 5 0.01 3.25 -73.48
CA LYS A 5 -1.16 4.14 -73.50
C LYS A 5 -1.54 4.39 -72.04
N SER A 6 -1.12 5.52 -71.49
CA SER A 6 -1.68 6.06 -70.25
C SER A 6 -3.15 6.44 -70.49
N GLY A 7 -4.07 5.55 -70.12
CA GLY A 7 -5.47 5.93 -69.92
C GLY A 7 -5.60 6.64 -68.58
N VAL A 8 -6.28 7.79 -68.54
CA VAL A 8 -6.64 8.48 -67.31
C VAL A 8 -8.07 8.07 -66.97
N ASP A 9 -8.26 7.36 -65.86
CA ASP A 9 -9.60 7.07 -65.34
C ASP A 9 -10.09 8.28 -64.53
N ALA A 10 -11.19 8.88 -64.98
CA ALA A 10 -11.88 9.96 -64.27
C ALA A 10 -13.19 9.44 -63.69
N THR A 11 -13.37 9.60 -62.37
CA THR A 11 -14.62 9.21 -61.68
C THR A 11 -15.34 10.45 -61.19
N PHE A 12 -16.63 10.57 -61.55
CA PHE A 12 -17.49 11.66 -61.13
C PHE A 12 -18.56 11.14 -60.18
N HIS A 13 -18.79 11.85 -59.08
CA HIS A 13 -19.80 11.52 -58.08
C HIS A 13 -20.89 12.58 -58.09
N PHE A 14 -22.15 12.17 -58.10
CA PHE A 14 -23.30 13.06 -57.99
C PHE A 14 -24.40 12.39 -57.17
N PHE A 15 -25.23 13.21 -56.51
CA PHE A 15 -26.37 12.75 -55.73
C PHE A 15 -27.65 12.91 -56.54
N ALA A 16 -28.48 11.87 -56.58
CA ALA A 16 -29.77 11.90 -57.25
C ALA A 16 -30.78 11.01 -56.52
N SER A 17 -32.07 11.29 -56.69
CA SER A 17 -33.11 10.41 -56.18
C SER A 17 -33.10 9.11 -56.97
N LYS A 18 -33.47 8.00 -56.33
CA LYS A 18 -33.61 6.71 -57.03
C LYS A 18 -34.63 6.77 -58.19
N LYS A 19 -35.58 7.70 -58.12
CA LYS A 19 -36.58 7.93 -59.18
C LYS A 19 -35.97 8.45 -60.48
N ASP A 20 -34.85 9.16 -60.39
CA ASP A 20 -34.21 9.85 -61.51
C ASP A 20 -33.21 8.93 -62.25
N GLU A 21 -33.04 7.69 -61.78
CA GLU A 21 -32.05 6.75 -62.30
C GLU A 21 -32.17 6.54 -63.83
N ASN A 22 -33.39 6.39 -64.32
CA ASN A 22 -33.65 6.18 -65.74
C ASN A 22 -33.30 7.41 -66.58
N GLU A 23 -33.56 8.60 -66.06
CA GLU A 23 -33.24 9.87 -66.70
C GLU A 23 -31.73 10.08 -66.78
N ILE A 24 -31.01 9.77 -65.71
CA ILE A 24 -29.55 9.86 -65.61
C ILE A 24 -28.86 8.85 -66.53
N ARG A 25 -29.33 7.60 -66.57
CA ARG A 25 -28.84 6.60 -67.54
C ARG A 25 -29.07 7.07 -68.98
N GLY A 26 -30.22 7.69 -69.25
CA GLY A 26 -30.53 8.30 -70.55
C GLY A 26 -29.59 9.44 -70.92
N ALA A 27 -29.29 10.34 -69.98
CA ALA A 27 -28.35 11.44 -70.18
C ALA A 27 -26.91 10.95 -70.40
N LEU A 28 -26.46 9.95 -69.63
CA LEU A 28 -25.12 9.35 -69.77
C LEU A 28 -24.93 8.68 -71.14
N LYS A 29 -25.97 7.99 -71.63
CA LYS A 29 -25.95 7.36 -72.96
C LYS A 29 -25.82 8.41 -74.06
N LYS A 30 -26.60 9.50 -73.98
CA LYS A 30 -26.51 10.65 -74.90
C LYS A 30 -25.14 11.33 -74.85
N PHE A 31 -24.54 11.45 -73.66
CA PHE A 31 -23.21 12.02 -73.49
C PHE A 31 -22.12 11.16 -74.13
N LYS A 32 -22.16 9.84 -73.91
CA LYS A 32 -21.25 8.88 -74.54
C LYS A 32 -21.31 8.95 -76.07
N GLU A 33 -22.52 8.96 -76.64
CA GLU A 33 -22.74 9.04 -78.09
C GLU A 33 -22.24 10.37 -78.69
N LYS A 34 -22.29 11.47 -77.94
CA LYS A 34 -21.89 12.81 -78.40
C LYS A 34 -20.38 13.08 -78.28
N GLU A 35 -19.71 12.53 -77.27
CA GLU A 35 -18.27 12.73 -77.02
C GLU A 35 -17.35 11.59 -77.52
N GLU A 36 -17.89 10.45 -77.95
CA GLU A 36 -17.11 9.36 -78.58
C GLU A 36 -16.23 9.87 -79.75
N ASN A 37 -16.68 10.94 -80.43
CA ASN A 37 -15.97 11.56 -81.55
C ASN A 37 -14.87 12.57 -81.16
N ILE A 38 -14.76 13.00 -79.89
CA ILE A 38 -13.84 14.09 -79.47
C ILE A 38 -12.85 13.65 -78.39
N LEU A 39 -13.27 12.82 -77.42
CA LEU A 39 -12.48 12.49 -76.20
C LEU A 39 -12.05 11.02 -76.07
N GLY A 40 -12.45 10.13 -77.00
CA GLY A 40 -11.95 8.76 -77.05
C GLY A 40 -12.25 7.90 -75.81
N ILE A 41 -13.41 8.12 -75.17
CA ILE A 41 -13.85 7.42 -73.96
C ILE A 41 -14.11 5.94 -74.26
N LYS A 42 -13.29 5.02 -73.72
CA LYS A 42 -13.40 3.57 -73.98
C LYS A 42 -14.51 2.86 -73.22
N SER A 43 -14.75 3.25 -71.97
CA SER A 43 -15.74 2.63 -71.09
C SER A 43 -16.29 3.63 -70.09
N LEU A 44 -17.61 3.61 -69.91
CA LEU A 44 -18.32 4.42 -68.93
C LEU A 44 -19.19 3.48 -68.09
N THR A 45 -18.91 3.41 -66.80
CA THR A 45 -19.62 2.53 -65.86
C THR A 45 -20.36 3.38 -64.84
N LEU A 46 -21.67 3.19 -64.73
CA LEU A 46 -22.48 3.82 -63.69
C LEU A 46 -22.58 2.88 -62.50
N ARG A 47 -21.95 3.24 -61.38
CA ARG A 47 -22.10 2.53 -60.11
C ARG A 47 -23.05 3.29 -59.20
N GLN A 48 -24.06 2.60 -58.69
CA GLN A 48 -25.02 3.15 -57.74
C GLN A 48 -24.65 2.66 -56.33
N ASP A 49 -24.29 3.60 -55.47
CA ASP A 49 -24.13 3.35 -54.04
C ASP A 49 -25.29 4.00 -53.28
N SER A 50 -25.61 3.49 -52.08
CA SER A 50 -26.68 4.08 -51.27
C SER A 50 -26.23 5.44 -50.71
N SER A 51 -27.15 6.39 -50.58
CA SER A 51 -26.88 7.66 -49.89
C SER A 51 -26.68 7.44 -48.40
N LEU A 52 -25.83 8.25 -47.78
CA LEU A 52 -25.59 8.21 -46.34
C LEU A 52 -26.89 8.39 -45.54
N PHE A 53 -27.22 7.41 -44.70
CA PHE A 53 -28.35 7.45 -43.79
C PHE A 53 -28.08 6.66 -42.52
N ILE A 54 -28.18 7.31 -41.36
CA ILE A 54 -28.11 6.64 -40.05
C ILE A 54 -29.50 6.09 -39.67
N GLU A 55 -29.64 4.77 -39.77
CA GLU A 55 -30.87 4.04 -39.44
C GLU A 55 -31.16 4.12 -37.94
N SER A 56 -30.23 3.65 -37.11
CA SER A 56 -30.44 3.58 -35.66
C SER A 56 -29.15 3.71 -34.87
N VAL A 57 -29.31 4.22 -33.64
CA VAL A 57 -28.30 4.15 -32.58
C VAL A 57 -28.99 3.54 -31.37
N SER A 58 -28.46 2.42 -30.88
CA SER A 58 -29.07 1.64 -29.82
C SER A 58 -28.04 1.18 -28.80
N ILE A 59 -28.51 0.92 -27.59
CA ILE A 59 -27.70 0.43 -26.47
C ILE A 59 -28.11 -0.99 -26.13
N SER A 60 -27.17 -1.87 -25.80
CA SER A 60 -27.48 -3.26 -25.47
C SER A 60 -28.30 -3.43 -24.19
N LYS A 61 -28.24 -2.47 -23.27
CA LYS A 61 -28.99 -2.48 -21.99
C LYS A 61 -29.50 -1.09 -21.64
N LYS A 62 -30.75 -1.01 -21.16
CA LYS A 62 -31.39 0.26 -20.75
C LYS A 62 -30.92 0.76 -19.38
N SER A 63 -30.50 -0.13 -18.48
CA SER A 63 -29.92 0.21 -17.17
C SER A 63 -28.56 -0.48 -17.04
N ILE A 64 -27.51 0.32 -16.85
CA ILE A 64 -26.12 -0.13 -16.76
C ILE A 64 -25.62 0.20 -15.36
N ARG A 65 -25.01 -0.77 -14.68
CA ARG A 65 -24.38 -0.56 -13.37
C ARG A 65 -22.87 -0.34 -13.53
N VAL A 66 -22.25 0.39 -12.60
CA VAL A 66 -20.79 0.52 -12.53
C VAL A 66 -20.15 -0.87 -12.50
N GLY A 67 -19.08 -1.06 -13.29
CA GLY A 67 -18.35 -2.32 -13.44
C GLY A 67 -18.98 -3.31 -14.42
N GLN A 68 -20.21 -3.05 -14.90
CA GLN A 68 -20.88 -3.91 -15.88
C GLN A 68 -20.46 -3.55 -17.32
N GLY A 69 -20.35 -4.55 -18.18
CA GLY A 69 -20.13 -4.33 -19.61
C GLY A 69 -21.40 -3.92 -20.36
N PHE A 70 -21.23 -3.01 -21.31
CA PHE A 70 -22.28 -2.54 -22.22
C PHE A 70 -21.70 -2.22 -23.60
N SER A 71 -22.60 -2.12 -24.58
CA SER A 71 -22.23 -1.81 -25.95
C SER A 71 -23.23 -0.86 -26.59
N ILE A 72 -22.73 -0.02 -27.48
CA ILE A 72 -23.52 0.94 -28.26
C ILE A 72 -23.32 0.60 -29.73
N SER A 73 -24.42 0.40 -30.44
CA SER A 73 -24.43 0.01 -31.85
C SER A 73 -25.02 1.11 -32.70
N CYS A 74 -24.32 1.48 -33.76
CA CYS A 74 -24.78 2.41 -34.79
C CYS A 74 -24.94 1.66 -36.12
N ILE A 75 -26.12 1.72 -36.71
CA ILE A 75 -26.39 1.11 -38.03
C ILE A 75 -26.59 2.25 -39.03
N ALA A 76 -25.75 2.29 -40.06
CA ALA A 76 -25.85 3.26 -41.14
C ALA A 76 -25.72 2.59 -42.51
N GLN A 77 -26.34 3.21 -43.50
CA GLN A 77 -26.30 2.78 -44.89
C GLN A 77 -25.56 3.83 -45.73
N GLY A 78 -24.71 3.40 -46.66
CA GLY A 78 -23.99 4.28 -47.56
C GLY A 78 -22.96 3.55 -48.42
N SER A 79 -21.93 4.25 -48.87
CA SER A 79 -20.87 3.71 -49.72
C SER A 79 -19.82 2.87 -48.97
N ILE A 80 -18.93 2.19 -49.69
CA ILE A 80 -17.82 1.43 -49.09
C ILE A 80 -16.74 2.33 -48.45
N TYR A 81 -16.78 3.64 -48.72
CA TYR A 81 -15.81 4.63 -48.23
C TYR A 81 -16.32 5.39 -47.00
N MET A 82 -17.47 4.98 -46.44
CA MET A 82 -17.99 5.55 -45.21
C MET A 82 -16.99 5.44 -44.06
N THR A 83 -16.87 6.52 -43.31
CA THR A 83 -16.07 6.56 -42.08
C THR A 83 -16.98 6.75 -40.88
N PHE A 84 -16.70 5.99 -39.82
CA PHE A 84 -17.44 6.04 -38.57
C PHE A 84 -16.57 6.61 -37.47
N THR A 85 -17.17 7.41 -36.60
CA THR A 85 -16.48 7.95 -35.42
C THR A 85 -17.46 8.05 -34.26
N TRP A 86 -17.05 7.54 -33.09
CA TRP A 86 -17.79 7.76 -31.86
C TRP A 86 -17.31 9.03 -31.17
N LEU A 87 -18.28 9.86 -30.76
CA LEU A 87 -18.05 11.02 -29.92
C LEU A 87 -18.78 10.82 -28.59
N LYS A 88 -18.13 11.14 -27.47
CA LYS A 88 -18.77 11.24 -26.16
C LYS A 88 -18.81 12.70 -25.75
N ASP A 89 -20.01 13.23 -25.52
CA ASP A 89 -20.22 14.64 -25.12
C ASP A 89 -19.50 15.63 -26.06
N GLY A 90 -19.39 15.29 -27.34
CA GLY A 90 -18.68 16.05 -28.37
C GLY A 90 -17.17 15.79 -28.49
N ALA A 91 -16.56 14.99 -27.61
CA ALA A 91 -15.14 14.65 -27.65
C ALA A 91 -14.88 13.30 -28.32
N PHE A 92 -13.73 13.17 -28.99
CA PHE A 92 -13.32 11.93 -29.65
C PHE A 92 -12.96 10.84 -28.64
N ILE A 93 -13.30 9.59 -28.97
CA ILE A 93 -12.87 8.41 -28.22
C ILE A 93 -11.61 7.85 -28.90
N ASN A 94 -10.45 8.05 -28.29
CA ASN A 94 -9.16 7.69 -28.88
C ASN A 94 -8.66 6.35 -28.34
N GLU A 95 -8.75 5.30 -29.16
CA GLU A 95 -8.36 3.92 -28.80
C GLU A 95 -6.90 3.80 -28.34
N SER A 96 -6.01 4.66 -28.82
CA SER A 96 -4.57 4.58 -28.53
C SER A 96 -4.18 5.05 -27.11
N VAL A 97 -5.07 5.80 -26.45
CA VAL A 97 -4.84 6.39 -25.11
C VAL A 97 -5.57 5.62 -24.01
N ILE A 98 -6.51 4.75 -24.36
CA ILE A 98 -7.37 4.03 -23.42
C ILE A 98 -6.54 3.04 -22.59
N THR A 99 -6.58 3.16 -21.26
CA THR A 99 -5.92 2.23 -20.34
C THR A 99 -6.79 1.00 -19.97
N ARG A 100 -8.08 1.02 -20.31
CA ARG A 100 -9.06 -0.05 -20.07
C ARG A 100 -9.39 -0.84 -21.34
N SER A 101 -10.07 -1.97 -21.21
CA SER A 101 -10.55 -2.72 -22.38
C SER A 101 -11.78 -2.05 -23.00
N VAL A 102 -11.54 -1.37 -24.11
CA VAL A 102 -12.56 -0.81 -25.02
C VAL A 102 -12.20 -1.27 -26.42
N SER A 103 -13.18 -1.72 -27.17
CA SER A 103 -12.99 -2.11 -28.57
C SER A 103 -14.07 -1.52 -29.46
N MET A 104 -13.69 -1.24 -30.71
CA MET A 104 -14.59 -0.77 -31.74
C MET A 104 -14.59 -1.75 -32.89
N HIS A 105 -15.79 -2.16 -33.31
CA HIS A 105 -15.96 -3.17 -34.36
C HIS A 105 -16.86 -2.65 -35.47
N LEU A 106 -16.35 -2.66 -36.70
CA LEU A 106 -17.11 -2.38 -37.91
C LEU A 106 -17.47 -3.71 -38.59
N ILE A 107 -18.76 -3.93 -38.82
CA ILE A 107 -19.29 -5.14 -39.43
C ILE A 107 -20.13 -4.75 -40.63
N TYR A 108 -19.87 -5.37 -41.78
CA TYR A 108 -20.73 -5.24 -42.96
C TYR A 108 -21.93 -6.20 -42.84
N LEU A 109 -23.15 -5.68 -42.94
CA LEU A 109 -24.37 -6.48 -42.82
C LEU A 109 -24.85 -6.97 -44.19
N SER A 110 -25.35 -6.07 -45.04
CA SER A 110 -25.81 -6.33 -46.42
C SER A 110 -26.32 -5.05 -47.08
N ARG A 111 -26.25 -4.97 -48.42
CA ARG A 111 -26.80 -3.86 -49.24
C ARG A 111 -26.26 -2.48 -48.83
N GLY A 112 -24.96 -2.38 -48.59
CA GLY A 112 -24.33 -1.11 -48.16
C GLY A 112 -24.66 -0.69 -46.73
N ARG A 113 -25.25 -1.59 -45.91
CA ARG A 113 -25.45 -1.36 -44.47
C ARG A 113 -24.25 -1.85 -43.67
N TYR A 114 -23.81 -1.00 -42.75
CA TYR A 114 -22.71 -1.25 -41.85
C TYR A 114 -23.16 -1.02 -40.41
N GLN A 115 -22.66 -1.86 -39.52
CA GLN A 115 -22.85 -1.74 -38.08
C GLN A 115 -21.52 -1.39 -37.44
N TYR A 116 -21.47 -0.26 -36.75
CA TYR A 116 -20.32 0.15 -35.96
C TYR A 116 -20.64 0.09 -34.48
N THR A 117 -19.94 -0.77 -33.75
CA THR A 117 -20.23 -1.08 -32.35
C THR A 117 -19.07 -0.65 -31.46
N LEU A 118 -19.37 0.14 -30.43
CA LEU A 118 -18.46 0.45 -29.32
C LEU A 118 -18.76 -0.51 -28.16
N VAL A 119 -17.75 -1.25 -27.72
CA VAL A 119 -17.85 -2.21 -26.62
C VAL A 119 -17.03 -1.72 -25.43
N MET A 120 -17.66 -1.64 -24.27
CA MET A 120 -17.02 -1.33 -23.00
C MET A 120 -17.20 -2.49 -22.03
N ASP A 121 -16.10 -3.06 -21.54
CA ASP A 121 -16.16 -4.22 -20.65
C ASP A 121 -16.56 -3.86 -19.22
N LYS A 122 -16.13 -2.67 -18.75
CA LYS A 122 -16.39 -2.17 -17.40
C LYS A 122 -16.85 -0.72 -17.45
N ALA A 123 -18.13 -0.48 -17.14
CA ALA A 123 -18.70 0.85 -17.04
C ALA A 123 -18.14 1.64 -15.84
N ASN A 124 -17.86 2.92 -16.04
CA ASN A 124 -17.50 3.90 -15.01
C ASN A 124 -18.60 4.95 -14.88
N LEU A 125 -18.71 5.62 -13.73
CA LEU A 125 -19.62 6.77 -13.57
C LEU A 125 -19.32 7.88 -14.59
N LEU A 126 -18.05 8.07 -14.95
CA LEU A 126 -17.65 9.04 -15.98
C LEU A 126 -18.02 8.63 -17.42
N ASP A 127 -18.53 7.41 -17.63
CA ASP A 127 -19.06 6.97 -18.92
C ASP A 127 -20.48 7.48 -19.18
N GLU A 128 -21.18 8.00 -18.16
CA GLU A 128 -22.48 8.66 -18.34
C GLU A 128 -22.35 9.89 -19.25
N GLY A 129 -23.32 10.06 -20.15
CA GLY A 129 -23.33 11.15 -21.12
C GLY A 129 -23.98 10.77 -22.46
N ILE A 130 -23.78 11.63 -23.45
CA ILE A 130 -24.34 11.47 -24.80
C ILE A 130 -23.29 10.87 -25.72
N TYR A 131 -23.59 9.69 -26.27
CA TYR A 131 -22.76 9.04 -27.28
C TYR A 131 -23.34 9.32 -28.66
N THR A 132 -22.55 9.97 -29.50
CA THR A 132 -22.94 10.37 -30.85
C THR A 132 -22.17 9.54 -31.87
N CYS A 133 -22.91 8.83 -32.71
CA CYS A 133 -22.37 8.21 -33.91
C CYS A 133 -22.27 9.27 -34.99
N HIS A 134 -21.05 9.66 -35.33
CA HIS A 134 -20.75 10.54 -36.45
C HIS A 134 -20.32 9.68 -37.64
N VAL A 135 -21.04 9.79 -38.75
CA VAL A 135 -20.76 9.05 -39.99
C VAL A 135 -20.53 10.05 -41.11
N SER A 136 -19.46 9.88 -41.87
CA SER A 136 -19.18 10.71 -43.04
C SER A 136 -18.98 9.86 -44.30
N ASP A 137 -19.57 10.31 -45.40
CA ASP A 137 -19.53 9.66 -46.72
C ASP A 137 -19.53 10.74 -47.80
N TRP A 138 -18.53 10.75 -48.68
CA TRP A 138 -18.44 11.68 -49.82
C TRP A 138 -18.79 13.14 -49.51
N HIS A 139 -18.20 13.72 -48.45
CA HIS A 139 -18.43 15.09 -47.95
C HIS A 139 -19.79 15.35 -47.28
N VAL A 140 -20.67 14.36 -47.20
CA VAL A 140 -21.90 14.41 -46.39
C VAL A 140 -21.61 13.85 -45.01
N GLN A 141 -22.14 14.50 -43.98
CA GLN A 141 -21.99 14.08 -42.59
C GLN A 141 -23.36 13.95 -41.93
N GLN A 142 -23.54 12.90 -41.13
CA GLN A 142 -24.72 12.72 -40.28
C GLN A 142 -24.30 12.33 -38.86
N CYS A 143 -25.08 12.80 -37.88
CA CYS A 143 -24.89 12.51 -36.47
C CYS A 143 -26.19 11.98 -35.86
N LYS A 144 -26.10 10.95 -35.02
CA LYS A 144 -27.23 10.50 -34.20
C LYS A 144 -26.73 10.12 -32.81
N GLY A 145 -27.37 10.66 -31.78
CA GLY A 145 -26.95 10.52 -30.38
C GLY A 145 -27.87 9.62 -29.55
N ILE A 146 -27.31 8.96 -28.54
CA ILE A 146 -28.03 8.25 -27.49
C ILE A 146 -27.48 8.64 -26.12
N HIS A 147 -28.37 8.88 -25.15
CA HIS A 147 -27.98 9.15 -23.77
C HIS A 147 -27.78 7.83 -23.03
N VAL A 148 -26.61 7.67 -22.40
CA VAL A 148 -26.25 6.49 -21.62
C VAL A 148 -26.26 6.85 -20.14
N ASN A 149 -27.06 6.14 -19.35
CA ASN A 149 -27.10 6.30 -17.90
C ASN A 149 -26.32 5.16 -17.25
N VAL A 150 -25.39 5.51 -16.36
CA VAL A 150 -24.65 4.55 -15.54
C VAL A 150 -25.05 4.73 -14.08
N ALA A 151 -25.71 3.72 -13.52
CA ALA A 151 -26.13 3.68 -12.13
C ALA A 151 -24.97 3.25 -11.24
N GLY A 152 -24.62 4.10 -10.26
CA GLY A 152 -23.68 3.79 -9.19
C GLY A 152 -24.36 3.49 -7.86
N PRO A 153 -23.58 3.08 -6.85
CA PRO A 153 -24.04 3.05 -5.46
C PRO A 153 -24.55 4.45 -5.04
N PRO A 154 -25.64 4.56 -4.27
CA PRO A 154 -26.16 5.83 -3.82
C PRO A 154 -25.14 6.54 -2.92
N GLU A 155 -24.84 7.80 -3.20
CA GLU A 155 -23.97 8.57 -2.33
C GLU A 155 -24.78 9.04 -1.12
N ILE A 156 -24.47 8.51 0.07
CA ILE A 156 -25.19 8.81 1.31
C ILE A 156 -24.32 9.56 2.32
N ARG A 157 -24.97 10.35 3.15
CA ARG A 157 -24.38 11.15 4.22
C ARG A 157 -25.08 10.84 5.54
N LEU A 158 -24.29 10.71 6.59
CA LEU A 158 -24.77 10.65 7.98
C LEU A 158 -24.65 12.02 8.64
N SER A 159 -25.57 12.33 9.56
CA SER A 159 -25.50 13.50 10.41
C SER A 159 -25.94 13.13 11.84
N PRO A 160 -25.07 13.23 12.86
CA PRO A 160 -23.65 13.59 12.77
C PRO A 160 -22.81 12.45 12.16
N MET A 161 -21.63 12.79 11.61
CA MET A 161 -20.69 11.82 11.01
C MET A 161 -19.79 11.13 12.05
N SER A 162 -19.68 11.72 13.23
CA SER A 162 -18.93 11.24 14.39
C SER A 162 -19.59 11.80 15.65
N ALA A 163 -19.69 11.04 16.73
CA ALA A 163 -20.27 11.55 17.96
C ALA A 163 -19.53 11.01 19.19
N THR A 164 -19.20 11.91 20.13
CA THR A 164 -18.84 11.56 21.50
C THR A 164 -19.93 12.12 22.40
N VAL A 165 -20.60 11.26 23.16
CA VAL A 165 -21.76 11.59 23.99
C VAL A 165 -21.53 11.17 25.44
N GLU A 166 -22.25 11.82 26.35
CA GLU A 166 -22.26 11.43 27.76
C GLU A 166 -23.20 10.26 28.01
N LYS A 167 -22.91 9.45 29.02
CA LYS A 167 -23.79 8.36 29.43
C LYS A 167 -25.19 8.90 29.78
N GLY A 168 -26.21 8.32 29.16
CA GLY A 168 -27.62 8.71 29.32
C GLY A 168 -28.09 9.79 28.33
N ALA A 169 -27.23 10.28 27.43
CA ALA A 169 -27.63 11.22 26.39
C ALA A 169 -28.55 10.59 25.35
N ASN A 170 -29.27 11.45 24.61
CA ASN A 170 -30.05 11.10 23.42
C ASN A 170 -29.30 11.58 22.17
N LEU A 171 -29.42 10.85 21.06
CA LEU A 171 -28.77 11.17 19.80
C LEU A 171 -29.64 10.71 18.63
N ASP A 172 -29.83 11.61 17.68
CA ASP A 172 -30.48 11.29 16.41
C ASP A 172 -29.42 11.22 15.31
N ILE A 173 -29.46 10.14 14.52
CA ILE A 173 -28.57 9.94 13.39
C ILE A 173 -29.42 9.93 12.13
N VAL A 174 -29.22 10.96 11.30
CA VAL A 174 -29.94 11.13 10.04
C VAL A 174 -29.07 10.61 8.89
N CYS A 175 -29.66 9.77 8.04
CA CYS A 175 -29.05 9.23 6.83
C CYS A 175 -29.79 9.77 5.61
N ILE A 176 -29.12 10.53 4.75
CA ILE A 176 -29.71 11.17 3.56
C ILE A 176 -28.83 10.96 2.33
N PRO A 177 -29.39 10.82 1.12
CA PRO A 177 -28.64 10.81 -0.12
C PRO A 177 -28.15 12.22 -0.45
N LEU A 178 -26.89 12.35 -0.88
CA LEU A 178 -26.25 13.61 -1.28
C LEU A 178 -26.73 14.06 -2.66
N ASN A 179 -26.91 13.11 -3.58
CA ASN A 179 -27.31 13.39 -4.95
C ASN A 179 -28.82 13.27 -5.10
N ASN A 180 -29.49 14.42 -5.04
CA ASN A 180 -30.86 14.58 -5.46
C ASN A 180 -30.91 14.47 -7.00
N ARG A 181 -30.77 13.26 -7.57
CA ARG A 181 -31.21 12.99 -8.95
C ARG A 181 -32.73 12.90 -8.87
N PRO A 182 -33.49 14.00 -9.10
CA PRO A 182 -34.85 14.12 -8.57
C PRO A 182 -35.88 13.27 -9.31
N LYS A 183 -35.46 12.44 -10.27
CA LYS A 183 -36.37 11.90 -11.28
C LYS A 183 -36.65 10.40 -11.21
N LEU A 184 -35.84 9.53 -10.59
CA LEU A 184 -36.00 8.10 -10.92
C LEU A 184 -35.74 7.02 -9.86
N GLU A 185 -35.25 7.33 -8.65
CA GLU A 185 -34.84 6.25 -7.73
C GLU A 185 -35.40 6.41 -6.31
N LYS A 186 -36.18 5.40 -5.90
CA LYS A 186 -36.57 5.19 -4.50
C LYS A 186 -35.45 4.39 -3.83
N PHE A 187 -34.99 4.83 -2.67
CA PHE A 187 -34.02 4.12 -1.85
C PHE A 187 -34.72 3.40 -0.70
N GLY A 188 -34.29 2.17 -0.39
CA GLY A 188 -34.67 1.49 0.85
C GLY A 188 -33.59 1.67 1.90
N TYR A 189 -33.95 1.98 3.15
CA TYR A 189 -32.99 2.15 4.24
C TYR A 189 -33.11 1.01 5.25
N SER A 190 -31.98 0.66 5.86
CA SER A 190 -31.92 -0.23 7.00
C SER A 190 -30.78 0.17 7.93
N TRP A 191 -30.94 -0.11 9.21
CA TRP A 191 -29.96 0.22 10.24
C TRP A 191 -29.34 -1.03 10.85
N ILE A 192 -28.04 -0.98 11.05
CA ILE A 192 -27.22 -2.07 11.61
C ILE A 192 -26.49 -1.52 12.84
N LYS A 193 -26.52 -2.25 13.95
CA LYS A 193 -25.80 -1.94 15.19
C LYS A 193 -24.74 -3.01 15.45
N ASN A 194 -23.48 -2.60 15.57
CA ASN A 194 -22.35 -3.51 15.82
C ASN A 194 -22.35 -4.73 14.87
N LYS A 195 -22.53 -4.47 13.57
CA LYS A 195 -22.59 -5.47 12.48
C LYS A 195 -23.80 -6.43 12.51
N HIS A 196 -24.80 -6.17 13.34
CA HIS A 196 -26.05 -6.92 13.39
C HIS A 196 -27.23 -6.02 13.05
N LEU A 197 -28.24 -6.55 12.34
CA LEU A 197 -29.45 -5.78 12.01
C LEU A 197 -30.07 -5.20 13.30
N LEU A 198 -30.36 -3.90 13.29
CA LEU A 198 -30.91 -3.20 14.44
C LEU A 198 -32.31 -3.73 14.75
N LYS A 199 -32.50 -4.23 15.97
CA LYS A 199 -33.81 -4.60 16.49
C LYS A 199 -34.46 -3.36 17.08
N MET A 200 -35.57 -2.91 16.49
CA MET A 200 -36.33 -1.78 17.01
C MET A 200 -36.83 -2.06 18.43
N MET A 201 -36.55 -1.13 19.34
CA MET A 201 -37.00 -1.14 20.73
C MET A 201 -37.64 0.20 21.03
N PRO A 202 -38.99 0.28 21.08
CA PRO A 202 -39.71 1.52 21.35
C PRO A 202 -39.19 2.23 22.61
N GLY A 203 -38.93 3.53 22.51
CA GLY A 203 -38.41 4.34 23.61
C GLY A 203 -36.93 4.10 23.96
N ARG A 204 -36.18 3.36 23.12
CA ARG A 204 -34.72 3.21 23.20
C ARG A 204 -34.03 3.43 21.86
N GLU A 205 -34.37 2.62 20.86
CA GLU A 205 -33.73 2.63 19.54
C GLU A 205 -34.81 2.39 18.49
N VAL A 206 -35.23 3.46 17.82
CA VAL A 206 -36.30 3.45 16.82
C VAL A 206 -35.81 4.18 15.58
N TRP A 207 -36.15 3.69 14.39
CA TRP A 207 -35.80 4.37 13.16
C TRP A 207 -37.00 4.47 12.24
N GLU A 208 -37.04 5.54 11.46
CA GLU A 208 -38.12 5.87 10.55
C GLU A 208 -37.57 6.39 9.22
N ASP A 209 -38.36 6.26 8.16
CA ASP A 209 -38.05 6.80 6.84
C ASP A 209 -38.52 8.26 6.75
N LEU A 210 -37.69 9.13 6.16
CA LEU A 210 -37.98 10.54 5.95
C LEU A 210 -38.61 10.74 4.57
N TYR A 211 -39.87 11.16 4.54
CA TYR A 211 -40.60 11.40 3.29
C TYR A 211 -40.68 12.89 2.97
N LEU A 212 -40.35 13.26 1.73
CA LEU A 212 -40.53 14.61 1.21
C LEU A 212 -41.63 14.60 0.14
N SER A 213 -42.58 15.54 0.23
CA SER A 213 -43.63 15.71 -0.76
C SER A 213 -43.06 16.43 -2.00
N HIS A 214 -42.99 15.75 -3.14
CA HIS A 214 -42.74 16.40 -4.42
C HIS A 214 -44.08 16.60 -5.16
N TYR A 215 -44.15 17.57 -6.08
CA TYR A 215 -45.33 17.79 -6.93
C TYR A 215 -45.69 16.44 -7.61
N ASN A 216 -46.84 15.87 -7.24
CA ASN A 216 -47.41 14.56 -7.64
C ASN A 216 -47.03 13.28 -6.85
N GLY A 217 -46.43 13.34 -5.65
CA GLY A 217 -46.31 12.17 -4.75
C GLY A 217 -45.17 12.25 -3.72
N GLU A 218 -45.31 11.53 -2.60
CA GLU A 218 -44.27 11.40 -1.58
C GLU A 218 -43.11 10.51 -2.06
N ILE A 219 -41.87 10.94 -1.83
CA ILE A 219 -40.64 10.19 -2.06
C ILE A 219 -39.87 10.08 -0.74
N ASN A 220 -39.37 8.89 -0.43
CA ASN A 220 -38.43 8.71 0.67
C ASN A 220 -37.07 9.35 0.31
N THR A 221 -36.65 10.36 1.07
CA THR A 221 -35.38 11.08 0.91
C THR A 221 -34.36 10.71 1.98
N GLY A 222 -34.61 9.80 2.90
CA GLY A 222 -33.66 9.45 3.96
C GLY A 222 -34.24 8.56 5.05
N SER A 223 -33.47 8.32 6.11
CA SER A 223 -33.95 7.68 7.32
C SER A 223 -33.33 8.33 8.54
N VAL A 224 -34.09 8.43 9.63
CA VAL A 224 -33.61 8.92 10.93
C VAL A 224 -33.63 7.76 11.92
N LEU A 225 -32.55 7.62 12.70
CA LEU A 225 -32.44 6.71 13.82
C LEU A 225 -32.40 7.54 15.10
N GLU A 226 -33.44 7.41 15.92
CA GLU A 226 -33.54 8.03 17.24
C GLU A 226 -33.03 7.06 18.30
N ILE A 227 -32.04 7.52 19.08
CA ILE A 227 -31.41 6.74 20.15
C ILE A 227 -31.59 7.50 21.46
N THR A 228 -32.27 6.90 22.42
CA THR A 228 -32.51 7.50 23.74
C THR A 228 -31.77 6.75 24.84
N ASN A 229 -31.31 7.50 25.84
CA ASN A 229 -30.67 7.00 27.06
C ASN A 229 -29.47 6.06 26.78
N ILE A 230 -28.49 6.55 26.02
CA ILE A 230 -27.34 5.78 25.55
C ILE A 230 -26.46 5.30 26.73
N GLN A 231 -26.21 3.99 26.81
CA GLN A 231 -25.45 3.39 27.92
C GLN A 231 -24.04 2.90 27.56
N LYS A 232 -23.80 2.53 26.30
CA LYS A 232 -22.57 1.89 25.82
C LYS A 232 -22.21 2.38 24.43
N SER A 233 -20.91 2.51 24.16
CA SER A 233 -20.41 2.82 22.81
C SER A 233 -20.86 1.76 21.81
N ALA A 234 -21.26 2.21 20.62
CA ALA A 234 -21.71 1.35 19.55
C ALA A 234 -21.46 2.01 18.21
N THR A 235 -21.30 1.18 17.18
CA THR A 235 -21.24 1.62 15.80
C THR A 235 -22.60 1.39 15.15
N TYR A 236 -23.19 2.46 14.62
CA TYR A 236 -24.43 2.43 13.87
C TYR A 236 -24.13 2.64 12.40
N THR A 237 -24.67 1.76 11.55
CA THR A 237 -24.46 1.78 10.12
C THR A 237 -25.81 1.95 9.43
N CYS A 238 -25.93 3.00 8.62
CA CYS A 238 -27.04 3.15 7.68
C CYS A 238 -26.67 2.42 6.40
N GLN A 239 -27.54 1.52 5.95
CA GLN A 239 -27.44 0.87 4.66
C GLN A 239 -28.58 1.37 3.77
N ALA A 240 -28.24 2.09 2.70
CA ALA A 240 -29.16 2.56 1.68
C ALA A 240 -29.07 1.67 0.43
N GLN A 241 -30.20 1.18 -0.05
CA GLN A 241 -30.32 0.27 -1.17
C GLN A 241 -30.99 0.99 -2.36
N GLY A 242 -30.24 1.15 -3.47
CA GLY A 242 -30.77 1.65 -4.75
C GLY A 242 -31.18 0.53 -5.71
N THR A 243 -31.47 0.85 -6.98
CA THR A 243 -31.94 -0.12 -8.00
C THR A 243 -30.90 -1.15 -8.42
N GLY A 244 -29.65 -1.01 -7.96
CA GLY A 244 -28.60 -1.92 -8.36
C GLY A 244 -27.37 -2.04 -7.49
N ALA A 245 -27.25 -1.19 -6.47
CA ALA A 245 -26.14 -1.21 -5.53
C ALA A 245 -26.63 -0.66 -4.19
N SER A 246 -26.06 -1.19 -3.11
CA SER A 246 -26.22 -0.65 -1.77
C SER A 246 -24.99 0.16 -1.38
N SER A 247 -25.21 1.18 -0.57
CA SER A 247 -24.18 1.95 0.10
C SER A 247 -24.38 1.83 1.59
N GLU A 248 -23.27 1.72 2.30
CA GLU A 248 -23.27 1.70 3.75
C GLU A 248 -22.34 2.78 4.29
N LEU A 249 -22.79 3.50 5.30
CA LEU A 249 -21.99 4.48 6.02
C LEU A 249 -22.20 4.26 7.50
N SER A 250 -21.11 4.31 8.27
CA SER A 250 -21.13 4.02 9.70
C SER A 250 -20.70 5.23 10.50
N VAL A 251 -21.41 5.50 11.60
CA VAL A 251 -20.99 6.43 12.63
C VAL A 251 -20.66 5.65 13.89
N HIS A 252 -19.50 5.94 14.45
CA HIS A 252 -19.13 5.43 15.76
C HIS A 252 -19.55 6.43 16.83
N VAL A 253 -20.38 5.96 17.77
CA VAL A 253 -20.87 6.75 18.90
C VAL A 253 -20.10 6.31 20.14
N GLU A 254 -19.22 7.19 20.62
CA GLU A 254 -18.40 6.94 21.80
C GLU A 254 -19.08 7.51 23.04
N VAL A 255 -19.20 6.67 24.08
CA VAL A 255 -19.90 7.02 25.33
C VAL A 255 -18.88 7.22 26.43
N VAL A 256 -18.76 8.46 26.89
CA VAL A 256 -17.79 8.85 27.91
C VAL A 256 -18.46 9.30 29.20
N ASN A 257 -17.72 9.18 30.30
CA ASN A 257 -18.04 9.89 31.53
C ASN A 257 -17.15 11.13 31.61
N LYS A 258 -17.74 12.31 31.39
CA LYS A 258 -17.03 13.60 31.35
C LYS A 258 -16.26 13.91 32.65
N THR A 259 -16.63 13.30 33.77
CA THR A 259 -15.94 13.49 35.06
C THR A 259 -14.64 12.70 35.19
N VAL A 260 -14.44 11.69 34.33
CA VAL A 260 -13.29 10.76 34.40
C VAL A 260 -12.40 10.88 33.17
N VAL A 261 -12.97 11.21 32.01
CA VAL A 261 -12.24 11.28 30.73
C VAL A 261 -12.16 12.74 30.28
N PRO A 262 -10.97 13.35 30.17
CA PRO A 262 -10.82 14.69 29.61
C PRO A 262 -11.19 14.65 28.12
N LEU A 263 -11.88 15.67 27.63
CA LEU A 263 -12.33 15.76 26.23
C LEU A 263 -11.71 16.95 25.54
N CYS A 264 -11.45 16.83 24.25
CA CYS A 264 -11.16 18.00 23.43
C CYS A 264 -12.44 18.84 23.30
N PRO A 265 -12.40 20.15 23.64
CA PRO A 265 -13.57 21.00 23.60
C PRO A 265 -14.00 21.30 22.17
N ALA A 266 -15.30 21.61 21.99
CA ALA A 266 -15.78 22.08 20.72
C ALA A 266 -15.13 23.43 20.37
N GLU A 267 -14.60 23.57 19.16
CA GLU A 267 -13.90 24.77 18.73
C GLU A 267 -14.16 25.10 17.25
N GLY A 268 -14.18 26.39 16.92
CA GLY A 268 -14.25 26.88 15.55
C GLY A 268 -12.86 27.19 15.00
N LYS A 269 -12.27 26.29 14.20
CA LYS A 269 -10.93 26.51 13.61
C LYS A 269 -10.91 26.03 12.16
N TYR A 270 -10.18 26.74 11.29
CA TYR A 270 -10.11 26.48 9.85
C TYR A 270 -11.47 26.56 9.11
N GLY A 271 -12.41 27.36 9.64
CA GLY A 271 -13.76 27.49 9.06
C GLY A 271 -14.71 26.32 9.34
N ILE A 272 -14.34 25.43 10.28
CA ILE A 272 -15.14 24.28 10.72
C ILE A 272 -15.43 24.39 12.21
N ALA A 273 -16.65 24.05 12.62
CA ALA A 273 -17.04 23.85 14.01
C ALA A 273 -16.78 22.39 14.44
N TRP A 274 -15.62 22.15 15.05
CA TRP A 274 -15.22 20.85 15.56
C TRP A 274 -16.04 20.50 16.80
N GLN A 275 -16.58 19.28 16.83
CA GLN A 275 -17.41 18.80 17.94
C GLN A 275 -16.56 18.29 19.09
N THR A 276 -17.12 18.30 20.31
CA THR A 276 -16.44 17.71 21.48
C THR A 276 -16.11 16.23 21.22
N THR A 277 -14.87 15.83 21.46
CA THR A 277 -14.37 14.51 21.05
C THR A 277 -13.49 13.89 22.13
N ALA A 278 -13.64 12.57 22.34
CA ALA A 278 -12.83 11.83 23.31
C ALA A 278 -11.39 11.59 22.81
N PRO A 279 -10.40 11.42 23.71
CA PRO A 279 -9.03 11.13 23.32
C PRO A 279 -8.93 9.81 22.55
N GLY A 280 -8.15 9.78 21.47
CA GLY A 280 -8.01 8.66 20.53
C GLY A 280 -9.16 8.53 19.53
N MET A 281 -10.13 9.46 19.54
CA MET A 281 -11.24 9.50 18.60
C MET A 281 -11.08 10.62 17.58
N GLU A 282 -11.66 10.40 16.39
CA GLU A 282 -11.71 11.39 15.31
C GLU A 282 -13.10 12.05 15.26
N THR A 283 -13.12 13.36 15.09
CA THR A 283 -14.31 14.09 14.64
C THR A 283 -14.26 14.29 13.13
N VAL A 284 -15.41 14.10 12.49
CA VAL A 284 -15.60 14.25 11.05
C VAL A 284 -16.58 15.40 10.81
N ALA A 285 -16.19 16.32 9.94
CA ALA A 285 -17.00 17.46 9.56
C ALA A 285 -16.94 17.71 8.06
N ASP A 286 -17.90 18.49 7.56
CA ASP A 286 -17.86 18.95 6.17
C ASP A 286 -16.65 19.85 5.93
N CYS A 287 -16.12 19.80 4.72
CA CYS A 287 -15.05 20.67 4.31
C CYS A 287 -15.48 22.15 4.34
N PRO A 288 -14.55 23.08 4.63
CA PRO A 288 -14.88 24.49 4.72
C PRO A 288 -15.25 25.05 3.34
N PHE A 289 -15.99 26.16 3.33
CA PHE A 289 -16.38 26.88 2.10
C PHE A 289 -17.22 26.06 1.09
N HIS A 290 -17.96 25.05 1.57
CA HIS A 290 -18.73 24.13 0.72
C HIS A 290 -17.87 23.38 -0.32
N ALA A 291 -16.58 23.20 -0.04
CA ALA A 291 -15.76 22.25 -0.79
C ALA A 291 -16.33 20.84 -0.62
N GLY A 292 -16.17 20.00 -1.66
CA GLY A 292 -16.65 18.62 -1.63
C GLY A 292 -15.81 17.77 -0.67
N GLY A 293 -16.46 16.79 -0.02
CA GLY A 293 -15.84 15.81 0.85
C GLY A 293 -15.85 16.19 2.34
N HIS A 294 -14.94 15.56 3.12
CA HIS A 294 -14.94 15.66 4.58
C HIS A 294 -13.55 15.90 5.16
N ALA A 295 -13.50 16.75 6.18
CA ALA A 295 -12.31 16.99 6.99
C ALA A 295 -12.39 16.17 8.28
N LYS A 296 -11.24 15.70 8.75
CA LYS A 296 -11.13 14.91 9.98
C LYS A 296 -10.19 15.56 10.96
N ARG A 297 -10.40 15.33 12.25
CA ARG A 297 -9.48 15.77 13.29
C ARG A 297 -9.47 14.83 14.47
N GLU A 298 -8.29 14.47 14.91
CA GLU A 298 -8.10 13.56 16.05
C GLU A 298 -7.88 14.35 17.34
N CYS A 299 -8.47 13.88 18.43
CA CYS A 299 -8.19 14.35 19.78
C CYS A 299 -7.10 13.49 20.42
N ARG A 300 -5.96 14.07 20.80
CA ARG A 300 -4.83 13.34 21.37
C ARG A 300 -4.71 13.60 22.87
N LEU A 301 -4.34 12.55 23.60
CA LEU A 301 -3.92 12.65 25.02
C LEU A 301 -2.41 12.92 25.07
N THR A 302 -2.01 14.07 25.60
CA THR A 302 -0.59 14.46 25.71
C THR A 302 0.02 14.03 27.04
N ASP A 303 -0.67 14.28 28.15
CA ASP A 303 -0.38 13.77 29.50
C ASP A 303 -1.62 13.06 30.08
N TYR A 304 -1.50 12.42 31.25
CA TYR A 304 -2.60 11.65 31.87
C TYR A 304 -3.96 12.37 31.98
N ASN A 305 -3.99 13.71 31.97
CA ASN A 305 -5.22 14.48 32.14
C ASN A 305 -5.38 15.65 31.16
N THR A 306 -4.49 15.82 30.17
CA THR A 306 -4.53 16.93 29.21
C THR A 306 -4.81 16.40 27.81
N THR A 307 -5.79 17.03 27.16
CA THR A 307 -6.14 16.73 25.77
C THR A 307 -5.78 17.89 24.89
N GLU A 308 -5.31 17.57 23.69
CA GLU A 308 -4.98 18.54 22.67
C GLU A 308 -5.51 18.06 21.32
N TRP A 309 -6.02 19.01 20.55
CA TRP A 309 -6.44 18.74 19.19
C TRP A 309 -5.22 18.60 18.27
N ASP A 310 -5.15 17.52 17.50
CA ASP A 310 -4.14 17.39 16.46
C ASP A 310 -4.43 18.34 15.28
N VAL A 311 -3.47 18.43 14.36
CA VAL A 311 -3.61 19.15 13.09
C VAL A 311 -4.73 18.48 12.28
N PRO A 312 -5.77 19.24 11.87
CA PRO A 312 -6.86 18.65 11.08
C PRO A 312 -6.38 18.18 9.72
N ASN A 313 -6.94 17.06 9.29
CA ASN A 313 -6.66 16.39 8.04
C ASN A 313 -7.71 16.78 6.99
N PHE A 314 -7.29 17.54 5.96
CA PHE A 314 -8.12 17.98 4.83
C PHE A 314 -7.88 17.20 3.54
N THR A 315 -7.29 16.00 3.61
CA THR A 315 -7.05 15.14 2.43
C THR A 315 -8.33 14.76 1.68
N GLY A 316 -9.44 14.67 2.41
CA GLY A 316 -10.77 14.43 1.85
C GLY A 316 -11.43 15.67 1.24
N CYS A 317 -10.82 16.86 1.35
CA CYS A 317 -11.40 18.10 0.86
C CYS A 317 -10.87 18.44 -0.53
N LEU A 318 -11.75 18.40 -1.53
CA LEU A 318 -11.44 18.90 -2.87
C LEU A 318 -12.29 20.13 -3.19
N THR A 319 -11.64 21.17 -3.69
CA THR A 319 -12.34 22.28 -4.33
C THR A 319 -12.90 21.84 -5.68
N SER A 320 -14.03 22.42 -6.06
CA SER A 320 -14.69 22.14 -7.35
C SER A 320 -13.74 22.32 -8.55
N ASP A 321 -12.82 23.29 -8.46
CA ASP A 321 -11.86 23.59 -9.53
C ASP A 321 -10.84 22.46 -9.71
N VAL A 322 -10.30 21.93 -8.60
CA VAL A 322 -9.37 20.80 -8.62
C VAL A 322 -10.08 19.52 -9.03
N GLU A 323 -11.30 19.30 -8.55
CA GLU A 323 -12.13 18.16 -8.94
C GLU A 323 -12.44 18.16 -10.44
N ALA A 324 -12.73 19.32 -11.03
CA ALA A 324 -12.95 19.45 -12.47
C ALA A 324 -11.69 19.09 -13.28
N VAL A 325 -10.52 19.58 -12.87
CA VAL A 325 -9.24 19.24 -13.52
C VAL A 325 -8.93 17.75 -13.36
N TYR A 326 -9.17 17.18 -12.18
CA TYR A 326 -9.01 15.75 -11.94
C TYR A 326 -9.94 14.91 -12.82
N ASN A 327 -11.22 15.26 -12.91
CA ASN A 327 -12.18 14.55 -13.73
C ASN A 327 -11.86 14.66 -15.23
N ASN A 328 -11.39 15.81 -15.71
CA ASN A 328 -10.89 15.97 -17.07
C ASN A 328 -9.66 15.08 -17.35
N PHE A 329 -8.73 15.03 -16.39
CA PHE A 329 -7.57 14.14 -16.49
C PHE A 329 -7.99 12.66 -16.53
N LYS A 330 -8.93 12.25 -15.67
CA LYS A 330 -9.45 10.88 -15.62
C LYS A 330 -10.20 10.53 -16.91
N ARG A 331 -10.95 11.47 -17.48
CA ARG A 331 -11.57 11.30 -18.80
C ARG A 331 -10.54 10.98 -19.89
N LEU A 332 -9.36 11.60 -19.85
CA LEU A 332 -8.27 11.24 -20.79
C LEU A 332 -7.78 9.81 -20.61
N THR A 333 -7.59 9.35 -19.36
CA THR A 333 -7.20 7.95 -19.12
C THR A 333 -8.24 6.94 -19.60
N LEU A 334 -9.51 7.34 -19.63
CA LEU A 334 -10.62 6.55 -20.18
C LEU A 334 -10.73 6.62 -21.71
N GLY A 335 -9.87 7.43 -22.37
CA GLY A 335 -9.83 7.63 -23.82
C GLY A 335 -10.65 8.78 -24.36
N TYR A 336 -11.26 9.60 -23.50
CA TYR A 336 -12.07 10.75 -23.93
C TYR A 336 -11.17 11.96 -24.11
N GLU A 337 -10.88 12.32 -25.35
CA GLU A 337 -9.96 13.39 -25.72
C GLU A 337 -10.64 14.78 -25.62
N VAL A 338 -11.06 15.13 -24.41
CA VAL A 338 -11.70 16.43 -24.09
C VAL A 338 -10.64 17.54 -23.93
N THR A 339 -9.44 17.18 -23.48
CA THR A 339 -8.31 18.08 -23.17
C THR A 339 -6.98 17.40 -23.51
N ASN A 340 -5.84 18.09 -23.40
CA ASN A 340 -4.52 17.49 -23.56
C ASN A 340 -3.82 17.32 -22.20
N GLY A 341 -2.87 16.37 -22.10
CA GLY A 341 -2.09 16.19 -20.87
C GLY A 341 -1.35 17.47 -20.44
N SER A 342 -0.81 18.22 -21.41
CA SER A 342 -0.12 19.50 -21.17
C SER A 342 -1.06 20.61 -20.71
N SER A 343 -2.24 20.75 -21.31
CA SER A 343 -3.23 21.76 -20.90
C SER A 343 -3.80 21.44 -19.52
N THR A 344 -4.01 20.17 -19.21
CA THR A 344 -4.51 19.72 -17.91
C THR A 344 -3.50 19.97 -16.80
N LEU A 345 -2.22 19.66 -17.06
CA LEU A 345 -1.12 19.96 -16.14
C LEU A 345 -0.88 21.47 -16.00
N GLY A 346 -1.01 22.24 -17.08
CA GLY A 346 -0.93 23.70 -17.06
C GLY A 346 -2.05 24.33 -16.22
N ASN A 347 -3.30 23.86 -16.37
CA ASN A 347 -4.43 24.30 -15.54
C ASN A 347 -4.21 23.94 -14.08
N LEU A 348 -3.71 22.74 -13.79
CA LEU A 348 -3.35 22.32 -12.43
C LEU A 348 -2.25 23.22 -11.85
N LEU A 349 -1.18 23.50 -12.60
CA LEU A 349 -0.10 24.38 -12.19
C LEU A 349 -0.59 25.82 -11.95
N TYR A 350 -1.52 26.31 -12.77
CA TYR A 350 -2.16 27.61 -12.60
C TYR A 350 -2.96 27.68 -11.30
N ILE A 351 -3.80 26.67 -11.01
CA ILE A 351 -4.53 26.57 -9.75
C ILE A 351 -3.55 26.53 -8.57
N VAL A 352 -2.49 25.72 -8.70
CA VAL A 352 -1.49 25.54 -7.65
C VAL A 352 -0.71 26.83 -7.36
N SER A 353 -0.33 27.57 -8.41
CA SER A 353 0.47 28.79 -8.30
C SER A 353 -0.33 30.03 -7.87
N LYS A 354 -1.63 30.08 -8.15
CA LYS A 354 -2.51 31.20 -7.78
C LYS A 354 -2.78 31.26 -6.28
N ARG A 355 -2.77 30.12 -5.59
CA ARG A 355 -3.02 30.03 -4.14
C ARG A 355 -1.70 30.04 -3.37
N SER A 356 -1.56 30.99 -2.45
CA SER A 356 -0.38 31.11 -1.58
C SER A 356 -0.41 30.18 -0.37
N THR A 357 -1.58 29.70 0.05
CA THR A 357 -1.77 28.87 1.26
C THR A 357 -2.76 27.76 1.01
N TYR A 358 -2.40 26.53 1.40
CA TYR A 358 -3.24 25.34 1.34
C TYR A 358 -3.58 24.85 2.74
N LEU A 359 -4.75 24.22 2.89
CA LEU A 359 -5.10 23.53 4.12
C LEU A 359 -4.24 22.27 4.27
N PRO A 360 -3.91 21.84 5.51
CA PRO A 360 -3.10 20.63 5.73
C PRO A 360 -3.71 19.39 5.06
N GLY A 361 -3.00 18.79 4.11
CA GLY A 361 -3.44 17.60 3.38
C GLY A 361 -4.31 17.87 2.14
N GLU A 362 -4.77 19.10 1.89
CA GLU A 362 -5.62 19.46 0.73
C GLU A 362 -4.97 19.09 -0.62
N CYS A 363 -3.64 19.13 -0.70
CA CYS A 363 -2.90 18.78 -1.92
C CYS A 363 -2.55 17.29 -2.06
N GLU A 364 -2.89 16.42 -1.10
CA GLU A 364 -2.46 15.02 -1.15
C GLU A 364 -2.98 14.31 -2.41
N ARG A 365 -4.22 14.59 -2.82
CA ARG A 365 -4.79 14.01 -4.04
C ARG A 365 -4.09 14.48 -5.32
N ILE A 366 -3.64 15.74 -5.33
CA ILE A 366 -2.83 16.29 -6.42
C ILE A 366 -1.48 15.59 -6.48
N LEU A 367 -0.86 15.38 -5.32
CA LEU A 367 0.41 14.67 -5.19
C LEU A 367 0.26 13.20 -5.65
N ASP A 368 -0.84 12.51 -5.35
CA ASP A 368 -1.08 11.14 -5.83
C ASP A 368 -1.10 11.05 -7.36
N ILE A 369 -1.77 12.00 -8.03
CA ILE A 369 -1.84 12.04 -9.50
C ILE A 369 -0.45 12.27 -10.08
N LEU A 370 0.30 13.21 -9.52
CA LEU A 370 1.66 13.51 -9.95
C LEU A 370 2.58 12.30 -9.71
N ASP A 371 2.47 11.63 -8.56
CA ASP A 371 3.22 10.44 -8.19
C ASP A 371 2.98 9.29 -9.18
N GLU A 372 1.70 8.98 -9.47
CA GLU A 372 1.32 7.94 -10.43
C GLU A 372 1.91 8.21 -11.81
N LYS A 373 1.87 9.48 -12.27
CA LYS A 373 2.37 9.85 -13.60
C LYS A 373 3.88 9.91 -13.69
N ILE A 374 4.55 10.33 -12.62
CA ILE A 374 6.01 10.27 -12.50
C ILE A 374 6.48 8.82 -12.62
N ILE A 375 5.84 7.90 -11.92
CA ILE A 375 6.15 6.47 -11.98
C ILE A 375 5.90 5.93 -13.39
N GLN A 376 4.73 6.22 -13.99
CA GLN A 376 4.40 5.79 -15.35
C GLN A 376 5.39 6.30 -16.39
N LEU A 377 5.82 7.56 -16.29
CA LEU A 377 6.83 8.14 -17.19
C LEU A 377 8.17 7.39 -17.09
N GLN A 378 8.66 7.15 -15.87
CA GLN A 378 9.90 6.40 -15.66
C GLN A 378 9.77 4.96 -16.16
N ALA A 379 8.65 4.28 -15.91
CA ALA A 379 8.38 2.93 -16.40
C ALA A 379 8.35 2.85 -17.94
N LEU A 380 7.75 3.85 -18.59
CA LEU A 380 7.72 3.95 -20.04
C LEU A 380 9.12 4.18 -20.63
N ILE A 381 9.92 5.07 -20.04
CA ILE A 381 11.33 5.29 -20.44
C ILE A 381 12.14 4.00 -20.31
N LYS A 382 12.00 3.30 -19.18
CA LYS A 382 12.69 2.02 -18.94
C LYS A 382 12.29 0.95 -19.97
N SER A 383 10.99 0.74 -20.18
CA SER A 383 10.48 -0.31 -21.07
C SER A 383 10.81 -0.05 -22.54
N ILE A 384 10.60 1.18 -23.05
CA ILE A 384 10.96 1.55 -24.42
C ILE A 384 12.47 1.44 -24.62
N GLY A 385 13.28 1.89 -23.66
CA GLY A 385 14.73 1.82 -23.75
C GLY A 385 15.27 0.40 -23.90
N ILE A 386 14.74 -0.56 -23.14
CA ILE A 386 15.10 -1.98 -23.26
C ILE A 386 14.66 -2.54 -24.62
N ILE A 387 13.44 -2.23 -25.06
CA ILE A 387 12.92 -2.70 -26.36
C ILE A 387 13.80 -2.17 -27.50
N TRP A 388 14.11 -0.88 -27.51
CA TRP A 388 15.01 -0.28 -28.50
C TRP A 388 16.40 -0.92 -28.49
N GLY A 389 16.96 -1.17 -27.30
CA GLY A 389 18.22 -1.90 -27.14
C GLY A 389 18.21 -3.29 -27.78
N SER A 390 17.07 -3.98 -27.77
CA SER A 390 16.89 -5.29 -28.40
C SER A 390 16.73 -5.25 -29.93
N LEU A 391 16.26 -4.12 -30.48
CA LEU A 391 15.98 -3.93 -31.90
C LEU A 391 17.20 -3.49 -32.71
N PHE A 392 18.34 -3.19 -32.07
CA PHE A 392 19.57 -2.85 -32.79
C PHE A 392 20.03 -3.99 -33.71
N THR A 393 19.81 -3.82 -35.00
CA THR A 393 20.31 -4.67 -36.09
C THR A 393 21.37 -3.91 -36.89
N GLY A 394 22.66 -4.13 -36.61
CA GLY A 394 23.77 -3.44 -37.28
C GLY A 394 25.02 -3.24 -36.41
N SER A 395 26.03 -2.55 -36.96
CA SER A 395 27.33 -2.24 -36.32
C SER A 395 27.28 -1.13 -35.26
N SER A 396 26.18 -0.37 -35.18
CA SER A 396 26.01 0.69 -34.17
C SER A 396 25.64 0.08 -32.81
N GLN A 397 26.56 0.14 -31.85
CA GLN A 397 26.43 -0.48 -30.53
C GLN A 397 25.91 0.47 -29.43
N SER A 398 25.65 1.75 -29.75
CA SER A 398 25.10 2.72 -28.80
C SER A 398 24.26 3.81 -29.47
N VAL A 399 23.25 4.34 -28.76
CA VAL A 399 22.46 5.51 -29.15
C VAL A 399 22.41 6.49 -28.00
N PHE A 400 22.86 7.71 -28.25
CA PHE A 400 22.79 8.84 -27.33
C PHE A 400 21.80 9.88 -27.86
N GLN A 401 20.77 10.18 -27.07
CA GLN A 401 19.77 11.19 -27.37
C GLN A 401 19.81 12.27 -26.29
N ASP A 402 20.05 13.51 -26.71
CA ASP A 402 19.97 14.70 -25.86
C ASP A 402 18.64 15.42 -26.13
N MET A 403 17.79 15.51 -25.11
CA MET A 403 16.57 16.31 -25.12
C MET A 403 16.67 17.42 -24.07
N THR A 404 15.81 18.43 -24.18
CA THR A 404 15.84 19.64 -23.34
C THR A 404 15.82 19.38 -21.82
N SER A 405 15.15 18.29 -21.39
CA SER A 405 14.95 17.92 -19.99
C SER A 405 15.40 16.49 -19.64
N LEU A 406 15.85 15.70 -20.62
CA LEU A 406 16.14 14.28 -20.49
C LEU A 406 17.28 13.90 -21.44
N ILE A 407 18.29 13.20 -20.91
CA ILE A 407 19.35 12.59 -21.73
C ILE A 407 19.24 11.09 -21.58
N ILE A 408 19.26 10.37 -22.71
CA ILE A 408 19.20 8.92 -22.74
C ILE A 408 20.41 8.37 -23.50
N ASN A 409 21.05 7.36 -22.95
CA ASN A 409 22.01 6.52 -23.66
C ASN A 409 21.61 5.04 -23.57
N ILE A 410 21.50 4.38 -24.71
CA ILE A 410 21.19 2.96 -24.82
C ILE A 410 22.41 2.27 -25.43
N ASN A 411 23.01 1.32 -24.73
CA ASN A 411 24.15 0.55 -25.20
C ASN A 411 23.77 -0.92 -25.36
N LYS A 412 24.11 -1.51 -26.51
CA LYS A 412 23.99 -2.95 -26.76
C LYS A 412 25.28 -3.64 -26.35
N ILE A 413 25.16 -4.68 -25.52
CA ILE A 413 26.28 -5.47 -25.04
C ILE A 413 26.16 -6.88 -25.63
N PRO A 414 27.09 -7.30 -26.50
CA PRO A 414 27.10 -8.66 -27.02
C PRO A 414 27.44 -9.66 -25.90
N ALA A 415 26.80 -10.83 -25.90
CA ALA A 415 27.22 -11.93 -25.05
C ALA A 415 28.53 -12.54 -25.58
N MET A 416 29.46 -12.86 -24.68
CA MET A 416 30.80 -13.39 -25.02
C MET A 416 31.12 -14.64 -24.20
N GLU A 417 31.94 -15.51 -24.77
CA GLU A 417 32.32 -16.84 -24.25
C GLU A 417 33.35 -16.80 -23.09
N ASN A 418 34.07 -15.69 -22.85
CA ASN A 418 35.33 -15.69 -22.07
C ASN A 418 35.36 -14.84 -20.78
N GLY A 419 34.26 -14.60 -20.05
CA GLY A 419 34.40 -13.99 -18.71
C GLY A 419 34.67 -12.47 -18.65
N ALA A 420 34.84 -11.78 -19.79
CA ALA A 420 35.33 -10.40 -19.81
C ALA A 420 34.35 -9.39 -19.19
N ILE A 421 34.87 -8.49 -18.34
CA ILE A 421 34.12 -7.38 -17.75
C ILE A 421 34.02 -6.24 -18.77
N ARG A 422 32.80 -5.70 -18.96
CA ARG A 422 32.56 -4.51 -19.80
C ARG A 422 32.30 -3.28 -18.95
N TYR A 423 32.74 -2.14 -19.46
CA TYR A 423 32.50 -0.83 -18.88
C TYR A 423 31.69 0.02 -19.86
N VAL A 424 30.60 0.59 -19.38
CA VAL A 424 29.80 1.57 -20.12
C VAL A 424 29.98 2.91 -19.44
N LYS A 425 30.61 3.86 -20.15
CA LYS A 425 30.75 5.24 -19.69
C LYS A 425 29.56 6.08 -20.14
N PHE A 426 29.08 6.96 -19.27
CA PHE A 426 28.10 7.97 -19.63
C PHE A 426 28.41 9.31 -18.94
N PRO A 427 28.39 10.43 -19.69
CA PRO A 427 28.16 10.51 -21.14
C PRO A 427 29.36 9.94 -21.94
N PRO A 428 29.17 9.54 -23.21
CA PRO A 428 30.27 9.00 -24.03
C PRO A 428 31.39 10.03 -24.24
N ASP A 429 32.65 9.57 -24.24
CA ASP A 429 33.83 10.45 -24.36
C ASP A 429 33.81 11.29 -25.66
N ASP A 430 33.18 10.77 -26.72
CA ASP A 430 33.08 11.41 -28.05
C ASP A 430 31.88 12.37 -28.23
N LYS A 431 31.05 12.58 -27.19
CA LYS A 431 29.82 13.38 -27.27
C LYS A 431 29.91 14.65 -26.42
N ILE A 432 29.40 15.77 -26.97
CA ILE A 432 29.35 17.05 -26.28
C ILE A 432 28.30 16.98 -25.16
N ARG A 433 28.71 17.39 -23.95
CA ARG A 433 27.84 17.41 -22.78
C ARG A 433 26.93 18.64 -22.79
N PRO A 434 25.62 18.50 -22.54
CA PRO A 434 24.79 19.66 -22.31
C PRO A 434 25.22 20.37 -21.03
N PHE A 435 25.17 21.71 -21.02
CA PHE A 435 25.69 22.57 -19.95
C PHE A 435 25.16 22.24 -18.56
N TRP A 436 23.96 21.66 -18.49
CA TRP A 436 23.29 21.33 -17.24
C TRP A 436 23.72 19.96 -16.69
N PHE A 437 24.33 19.08 -17.47
CA PHE A 437 24.70 17.72 -17.04
C PHE A 437 26.22 17.61 -16.81
N LYS A 438 26.62 17.53 -15.55
CA LYS A 438 28.04 17.49 -15.11
C LYS A 438 28.46 16.16 -14.50
N ASP A 439 27.51 15.27 -14.23
CA ASP A 439 27.74 13.99 -13.54
C ASP A 439 28.50 13.01 -14.45
N LYS A 440 29.26 12.11 -13.83
CA LYS A 440 29.97 11.03 -14.55
C LYS A 440 29.45 9.69 -14.08
N ILE A 441 29.16 8.80 -15.02
CA ILE A 441 28.62 7.48 -14.74
C ILE A 441 29.51 6.44 -15.40
N LEU A 442 29.89 5.43 -14.63
CA LEU A 442 30.61 4.25 -15.10
C LEU A 442 29.85 3.01 -14.63
N VAL A 443 29.33 2.24 -15.58
CA VAL A 443 28.62 0.99 -15.29
C VAL A 443 29.55 -0.18 -15.62
N ARG A 444 29.86 -1.00 -14.63
CA ARG A 444 30.67 -2.21 -14.75
C ARG A 444 29.75 -3.45 -14.77
N LEU A 445 29.94 -4.30 -15.77
CA LEU A 445 29.10 -5.47 -16.02
C LEU A 445 29.93 -6.72 -16.21
N ASN A 446 29.56 -7.79 -15.50
CA ASN A 446 30.11 -9.13 -15.69
C ASN A 446 29.05 -10.03 -16.37
N ALA A 447 29.09 -10.10 -17.70
CA ALA A 447 28.08 -10.80 -18.50
C ALA A 447 28.20 -12.33 -18.48
N TYR A 448 29.37 -12.88 -18.17
CA TYR A 448 29.65 -14.33 -18.23
C TYR A 448 29.02 -15.12 -17.08
N LYS A 449 29.02 -14.57 -15.87
CA LYS A 449 28.40 -15.22 -14.70
C LYS A 449 26.86 -15.21 -14.72
N MET A 450 26.24 -14.50 -15.69
CA MET A 450 24.79 -14.36 -15.79
C MET A 450 24.11 -15.43 -16.68
N ASP A 451 24.85 -16.22 -17.44
CA ASP A 451 24.27 -17.33 -18.24
C ASP A 451 24.26 -18.67 -17.47
N ASN A 452 25.16 -18.85 -16.50
CA ASN A 452 25.31 -20.09 -15.72
C ASN A 452 24.41 -20.23 -14.49
N ASN A 453 23.63 -19.21 -14.11
CA ASN A 453 22.81 -19.28 -12.88
C ASN A 453 21.48 -20.04 -13.07
N ASN A 454 21.17 -20.51 -14.28
CA ASN A 454 20.07 -21.45 -14.52
C ASN A 454 20.53 -22.89 -14.26
N ASN A 455 20.63 -23.26 -12.98
CA ASN A 455 20.84 -24.64 -12.54
C ASN A 455 19.55 -25.49 -12.72
N ASN A 456 19.06 -25.60 -13.94
CA ASN A 456 18.21 -26.73 -14.33
C ASN A 456 18.93 -27.47 -15.45
N ASN A 457 19.64 -28.52 -15.04
CA ASN A 457 20.15 -29.54 -15.93
C ASN A 457 18.95 -30.10 -16.71
N ASN A 458 18.79 -29.68 -17.96
CA ASN A 458 18.45 -30.52 -19.11
C ASN A 458 18.33 -29.66 -20.37
N VAL A 459 18.98 -30.12 -21.44
CA VAL A 459 18.99 -29.60 -22.82
C VAL A 459 19.96 -28.43 -23.05
N SER A 460 21.20 -28.80 -23.38
CA SER A 460 22.10 -28.02 -24.21
C SER A 460 21.45 -27.76 -25.58
N SER A 461 20.78 -26.62 -25.73
CA SER A 461 20.33 -26.13 -27.03
C SER A 461 21.42 -25.21 -27.61
N PRO A 462 21.91 -25.45 -28.85
CA PRO A 462 22.93 -24.62 -29.48
C PRO A 462 22.25 -23.38 -30.08
N TYR A 463 21.98 -22.36 -29.27
CA TYR A 463 21.50 -21.07 -29.79
C TYR A 463 22.31 -19.89 -29.23
N SER A 464 23.04 -19.27 -30.17
CA SER A 464 23.63 -17.92 -30.23
C SER A 464 23.72 -17.08 -28.93
N PRO A 465 24.89 -16.46 -28.63
CA PRO A 465 25.06 -15.59 -27.48
C PRO A 465 24.00 -14.47 -27.46
N ARG A 466 23.16 -14.46 -26.40
CA ARG A 466 22.04 -13.49 -26.30
C ARG A 466 22.56 -12.10 -25.94
N ASN A 467 22.23 -11.10 -26.75
CA ASN A 467 22.61 -9.70 -26.51
C ASN A 467 21.88 -9.08 -25.31
N PHE A 468 22.58 -8.28 -24.52
CA PHE A 468 22.05 -7.47 -23.42
C PHE A 468 21.98 -6.00 -23.81
N SER A 469 21.19 -5.23 -23.08
CA SER A 469 21.08 -3.77 -23.26
C SER A 469 21.17 -3.05 -21.92
N VAL A 470 21.85 -1.92 -21.91
CA VAL A 470 21.95 -1.00 -20.77
C VAL A 470 21.36 0.33 -21.19
N LEU A 471 20.37 0.78 -20.42
CA LEU A 471 19.77 2.09 -20.51
C LEU A 471 20.29 2.96 -19.37
N ILE A 472 20.79 4.14 -19.70
CA ILE A 472 21.14 5.19 -18.75
C ILE A 472 20.31 6.43 -19.11
N ALA A 473 19.52 6.94 -18.16
CA ALA A 473 18.71 8.13 -18.33
C ALA A 473 19.01 9.15 -17.21
N ALA A 474 19.23 10.41 -17.57
CA ALA A 474 19.47 11.49 -16.63
C ALA A 474 18.41 12.59 -16.79
N TYR A 475 17.81 13.01 -15.67
CA TYR A 475 16.71 13.96 -15.66
C TYR A 475 17.16 15.34 -15.17
N LYS A 476 16.77 16.40 -15.88
CA LYS A 476 17.21 17.77 -15.56
C LYS A 476 16.52 18.35 -14.32
N ASN A 477 15.18 18.35 -14.30
CA ASN A 477 14.34 19.04 -13.29
C ASN A 477 13.40 18.08 -12.54
N MET A 478 13.58 16.76 -12.67
CA MET A 478 12.64 15.80 -12.09
C MET A 478 12.60 15.84 -10.56
N THR A 479 13.69 16.25 -9.92
CA THR A 479 13.78 16.43 -8.45
C THR A 479 12.87 17.52 -7.91
N GLN A 480 12.45 18.50 -8.73
CA GLN A 480 11.53 19.56 -8.31
C GLN A 480 10.11 19.05 -8.06
N PHE A 481 9.77 17.89 -8.62
CA PHE A 481 8.47 17.23 -8.43
C PHE A 481 8.51 16.17 -7.31
N LEU A 482 9.65 16.00 -6.65
CA LEU A 482 9.84 15.10 -5.53
C LEU A 482 9.67 15.85 -4.20
N LYS A 483 9.48 15.10 -3.11
CA LYS A 483 9.36 15.67 -1.78
C LYS A 483 10.68 16.34 -1.38
N ALA A 484 10.60 17.51 -0.73
CA ALA A 484 11.79 18.20 -0.24
C ALA A 484 12.51 17.37 0.84
N ARG A 485 11.75 16.78 1.79
CA ARG A 485 12.25 15.96 2.90
C ARG A 485 11.52 14.63 3.02
N TYR A 486 12.25 13.55 3.05
CA TYR A 486 11.75 12.22 3.32
C TYR A 486 12.02 11.82 4.76
N LEU A 487 11.15 10.97 5.30
CA LEU A 487 11.29 10.41 6.64
C LEU A 487 11.33 8.88 6.49
N THR A 488 12.35 8.24 7.03
CA THR A 488 12.39 6.78 7.18
C THR A 488 12.47 6.42 8.64
N LYS A 489 11.51 5.60 9.08
CA LYS A 489 11.51 4.99 10.39
C LYS A 489 12.34 3.71 10.34
N PHE A 490 13.40 3.65 11.13
CA PHE A 490 14.22 2.46 11.25
C PHE A 490 13.55 1.45 12.20
N ASP A 491 13.94 0.18 12.07
CA ASP A 491 13.52 -0.91 12.95
C ASP A 491 13.77 -0.63 14.44
N ASP A 492 14.67 0.32 14.76
CA ASP A 492 15.02 0.76 16.11
C ASP A 492 14.07 1.86 16.64
N GLY A 493 13.03 2.23 15.87
CA GLY A 493 12.04 3.24 16.23
C GLY A 493 12.49 4.69 16.03
N THR A 494 13.74 4.92 15.61
CA THR A 494 14.29 6.23 15.28
C THR A 494 13.85 6.68 13.90
N ASP A 495 13.37 7.91 13.80
CA ASP A 495 13.07 8.57 12.54
C ASP A 495 14.32 9.28 12.03
N GLN A 496 14.69 9.02 10.77
CA GLN A 496 15.79 9.72 10.10
C GLN A 496 15.24 10.51 8.92
N GLU A 497 15.65 11.76 8.83
CA GLU A 497 15.27 12.65 7.74
C GLU A 497 16.33 12.66 6.65
N TYR A 498 15.90 12.73 5.39
CA TYR A 498 16.82 12.90 4.27
C TYR A 498 16.25 13.76 3.14
N GLU A 499 17.15 14.45 2.45
CA GLU A 499 16.88 15.34 1.32
C GLU A 499 17.67 14.91 0.08
N ILE A 500 17.13 15.12 -1.12
CA ILE A 500 17.83 14.83 -2.38
C ILE A 500 18.71 16.01 -2.77
N ASN A 501 20.01 15.77 -2.96
CA ASN A 501 21.01 16.80 -3.32
C ASN A 501 21.75 16.53 -4.64
N SER A 502 21.13 15.78 -5.56
CA SER A 502 21.65 15.61 -6.92
C SER A 502 20.52 15.52 -7.93
N LYS A 503 20.87 15.45 -9.21
CA LYS A 503 19.93 15.02 -10.26
C LYS A 503 19.63 13.54 -10.14
N LEU A 504 18.49 13.13 -10.71
CA LEU A 504 18.11 11.72 -10.77
C LEU A 504 18.78 11.06 -11.97
N ILE A 505 19.29 9.87 -11.74
CA ILE A 505 19.92 9.03 -12.74
C ILE A 505 19.26 7.66 -12.68
N THR A 506 18.67 7.19 -13.77
CA THR A 506 18.11 5.83 -13.88
C THR A 506 19.05 4.98 -14.70
N ILE A 507 19.45 3.82 -14.15
CA ILE A 507 20.24 2.81 -14.85
C ILE A 507 19.48 1.51 -14.82
N VAL A 508 19.17 0.99 -16.01
CA VAL A 508 18.46 -0.28 -16.17
C VAL A 508 19.24 -1.20 -17.09
N PHE A 509 19.25 -2.46 -16.70
CA PHE A 509 19.84 -3.55 -17.46
C PHE A 509 18.73 -4.50 -17.88
N GLY A 510 18.66 -4.84 -19.16
CA GLY A 510 17.59 -5.68 -19.70
C GLY A 510 18.08 -6.64 -20.79
N ARG A 511 17.45 -7.83 -20.85
CA ARG A 511 17.72 -8.89 -21.84
C ARG A 511 16.67 -8.82 -22.95
N GLY A 512 17.09 -8.83 -24.22
CA GLY A 512 16.14 -8.80 -25.35
C GLY A 512 15.42 -10.13 -25.54
N ARG A 513 14.08 -10.15 -25.46
CA ARG A 513 13.23 -11.30 -25.87
C ARG A 513 12.49 -10.97 -27.17
N ARG A 514 12.44 -11.93 -28.11
CA ARG A 514 11.43 -11.92 -29.18
C ARG A 514 10.05 -12.18 -28.55
N LYS A 515 9.12 -11.24 -28.71
CA LYS A 515 7.73 -11.28 -28.22
C LYS A 515 7.07 -12.66 -28.41
N LYS A 516 6.73 -13.32 -27.31
CA LYS A 516 5.51 -14.12 -27.16
C LYS A 516 4.98 -13.84 -25.75
N THR A 517 3.70 -13.48 -25.67
CA THR A 517 2.89 -13.11 -24.49
C THR A 517 3.23 -11.78 -23.77
N LYS A 518 2.17 -11.08 -23.35
CA LYS A 518 2.13 -9.63 -23.05
C LYS A 518 2.50 -9.26 -21.60
N ASP A 519 2.66 -10.20 -20.67
CA ASP A 519 2.81 -9.88 -19.25
C ASP A 519 3.94 -10.70 -18.58
N GLU A 520 5.20 -10.36 -18.85
CA GLU A 520 6.34 -10.75 -18.00
C GLU A 520 7.46 -9.70 -18.12
N ILE A 521 7.39 -8.63 -17.31
CA ILE A 521 8.56 -7.79 -17.00
C ILE A 521 9.36 -8.58 -15.97
N PHE A 522 10.55 -9.03 -16.37
CA PHE A 522 11.37 -9.94 -15.56
C PHE A 522 11.80 -9.33 -14.24
N GLU A 523 11.65 -10.13 -13.18
CA GLU A 523 12.09 -9.87 -11.81
C GLU A 523 13.54 -9.42 -11.73
N ASN A 524 13.75 -8.41 -10.88
CA ASN A 524 15.03 -7.87 -10.49
C ASN A 524 15.76 -8.94 -9.67
N ASP A 525 16.61 -9.73 -10.33
CA ASP A 525 17.38 -10.82 -9.72
C ASP A 525 18.40 -10.22 -8.72
N ASN A 526 17.92 -10.01 -7.49
CA ASN A 526 18.48 -9.15 -6.44
C ASN A 526 19.82 -9.63 -5.85
N ASN A 527 20.39 -10.72 -6.34
CA ASN A 527 21.54 -11.41 -5.72
C ASN A 527 22.81 -11.49 -6.57
N ASN A 528 22.95 -10.65 -7.61
CA ASN A 528 24.09 -10.74 -8.51
C ASN A 528 25.19 -9.71 -8.18
N ASN A 529 26.35 -10.21 -7.72
CA ASN A 529 27.65 -9.50 -7.69
C ASN A 529 28.20 -9.10 -9.09
N ASN A 530 27.32 -9.00 -10.09
CA ASN A 530 27.65 -8.93 -11.51
C ASN A 530 27.35 -7.55 -12.13
N PHE A 531 26.72 -6.64 -11.37
CA PHE A 531 26.44 -5.26 -11.75
C PHE A 531 27.02 -4.30 -10.70
N ILE A 532 27.77 -3.29 -11.13
CA ILE A 532 28.23 -2.19 -10.28
C ILE A 532 28.03 -0.89 -11.06
N ALA A 533 27.29 0.06 -10.47
CA ALA A 533 27.21 1.42 -10.96
C ALA A 533 28.09 2.33 -10.09
N GLU A 534 29.06 2.98 -10.72
CA GLU A 534 29.86 4.04 -10.12
C GLU A 534 29.36 5.38 -10.68
N ILE A 535 28.90 6.27 -9.80
CA ILE A 535 28.28 7.54 -10.19
C ILE A 535 28.95 8.67 -9.41
N ASP A 536 29.58 9.61 -10.11
CA ASP A 536 30.08 10.85 -9.53
C ASP A 536 28.97 11.91 -9.63
N PHE A 537 28.28 12.14 -8.50
CA PHE A 537 27.23 13.15 -8.41
C PHE A 537 27.81 14.52 -8.06
N ASN A 538 27.47 15.53 -8.85
CA ASN A 538 27.63 16.92 -8.43
C ASN A 538 26.51 17.31 -7.49
N HIS A 539 26.90 17.96 -6.40
CA HIS A 539 25.99 18.50 -5.40
C HIS A 539 25.20 19.67 -6.00
N LEU A 540 23.89 19.73 -5.71
CA LEU A 540 23.04 20.86 -6.10
C LEU A 540 23.20 22.05 -5.13
N ARG A 541 23.40 21.75 -3.85
CA ARG A 541 23.71 22.69 -2.76
C ARG A 541 24.94 22.17 -2.02
N ASN A 542 25.80 23.09 -1.55
CA ASN A 542 27.02 22.76 -0.79
C ASN A 542 27.05 23.38 0.61
N ASP A 543 26.02 24.16 0.94
CA ASP A 543 25.86 24.87 2.21
C ASP A 543 25.02 24.01 3.16
N TYR A 544 25.67 23.03 3.77
CA TYR A 544 25.08 22.16 4.79
C TYR A 544 25.93 22.20 6.04
N ASP A 545 25.26 22.16 7.19
CA ASP A 545 25.94 21.93 8.46
C ASP A 545 26.42 20.47 8.49
N PHE A 546 27.71 20.27 8.24
CA PHE A 546 28.34 18.95 8.28
C PHE A 546 28.39 18.37 9.69
N ASP A 547 28.05 19.12 10.74
CA ASP A 547 27.91 18.58 12.10
C ASP A 547 26.57 17.88 12.29
N GLU A 548 25.49 18.41 11.70
CA GLU A 548 24.13 17.85 11.78
C GLU A 548 23.81 16.85 10.65
N TRP A 549 24.36 17.04 9.45
CA TRP A 549 24.02 16.25 8.25
C TRP A 549 25.19 15.44 7.71
N SER A 550 24.87 14.33 7.04
CA SER A 550 25.81 13.40 6.41
C SER A 550 25.39 13.09 4.97
N ILE A 551 26.36 12.81 4.09
CA ILE A 551 26.08 12.55 2.67
C ILE A 551 26.13 11.05 2.39
N THR A 552 25.06 10.51 1.80
CA THR A 552 24.96 9.13 1.36
C THR A 552 24.33 9.01 -0.02
N CYS A 553 24.29 7.80 -0.55
CA CYS A 553 23.69 7.52 -1.85
C CYS A 553 22.49 6.58 -1.66
N GLY A 554 21.39 6.85 -2.34
CA GLY A 554 20.22 6.00 -2.33
C GLY A 554 19.94 5.38 -3.69
N VAL A 555 19.35 4.18 -3.67
CA VAL A 555 18.73 3.58 -4.86
C VAL A 555 17.27 3.24 -4.58
N THR A 556 16.41 3.48 -5.55
CA THR A 556 15.01 3.07 -5.54
C THR A 556 14.61 2.54 -6.91
N GLU A 557 13.50 1.82 -7.01
CA GLU A 557 13.03 1.34 -8.31
C GLU A 557 12.55 2.52 -9.15
N TYR A 558 11.56 3.28 -8.67
CA TYR A 558 11.03 4.49 -9.28
C TYR A 558 11.12 5.63 -8.28
N ALA A 559 11.73 6.75 -8.67
CA ALA A 559 11.83 7.92 -7.81
C ALA A 559 10.52 8.70 -7.87
N SER A 560 9.87 8.90 -6.73
CA SER A 560 8.52 9.45 -6.61
C SER A 560 8.34 10.18 -5.27
N PHE A 561 7.20 10.83 -5.06
CA PHE A 561 6.88 11.52 -3.80
C PHE A 561 6.82 10.56 -2.61
N ARG A 562 6.36 9.31 -2.84
CA ARG A 562 6.24 8.26 -1.82
C ARG A 562 7.38 7.23 -1.86
N SER A 563 8.40 7.41 -2.71
CA SER A 563 9.46 6.41 -2.89
C SER A 563 10.31 6.26 -1.63
N THR A 564 10.54 5.02 -1.21
CA THR A 564 11.53 4.69 -0.19
C THR A 564 12.89 4.46 -0.85
N TRP A 565 13.92 5.08 -0.28
CA TRP A 565 15.28 5.00 -0.79
C TRP A 565 16.07 3.95 0.00
N ASN A 566 16.67 2.98 -0.70
CA ASN A 566 17.54 2.00 -0.10
C ASN A 566 18.96 2.56 0.00
N LEU A 567 19.37 2.92 1.22
CA LEU A 567 20.69 3.49 1.51
C LEU A 567 21.78 2.40 1.63
N ASN A 568 21.41 1.17 1.97
CA ASN A 568 22.35 0.09 2.27
C ASN A 568 22.95 -0.56 1.02
N SER A 569 22.31 -0.39 -0.14
CA SER A 569 22.74 -0.99 -1.42
C SER A 569 23.83 -0.18 -2.14
N CYS A 570 24.18 0.98 -1.59
CA CYS A 570 25.15 1.93 -2.13
C CYS A 570 26.14 2.38 -1.05
N THR A 571 27.37 2.69 -1.45
CA THR A 571 28.37 3.32 -0.58
C THR A 571 28.77 4.68 -1.15
N SER A 572 28.91 5.69 -0.28
CA SER A 572 29.36 7.04 -0.64
C SER A 572 30.84 7.24 -0.33
N GLN A 573 31.55 7.92 -1.22
CA GLN A 573 32.95 8.34 -1.06
C GLN A 573 33.09 9.79 -1.51
N PRO A 574 33.48 10.73 -0.63
CA PRO A 574 33.70 12.11 -1.04
C PRO A 574 34.92 12.19 -1.98
N VAL A 575 34.75 12.79 -3.16
CA VAL A 575 35.85 13.00 -4.13
C VAL A 575 36.42 14.40 -3.95
N ASN A 576 35.55 15.40 -3.84
CA ASN A 576 35.88 16.77 -3.49
C ASN A 576 34.69 17.40 -2.72
N SER A 577 34.76 18.70 -2.41
CA SER A 577 33.69 19.40 -1.68
C SER A 577 32.34 19.48 -2.40
N ASN A 578 32.33 19.28 -3.73
CA ASN A 578 31.14 19.46 -4.58
C ASN A 578 30.72 18.16 -5.29
N VAL A 579 31.46 17.06 -5.09
CA VAL A 579 31.32 15.81 -5.82
C VAL A 579 31.50 14.63 -4.87
N THR A 580 30.50 13.75 -4.88
CA THR A 580 30.54 12.48 -4.15
C THR A 580 30.39 11.34 -5.13
N LYS A 581 31.28 10.36 -5.00
CA LYS A 581 31.23 9.11 -5.74
C LYS A 581 30.35 8.11 -5.01
N CYS A 582 29.37 7.57 -5.71
CA CYS A 582 28.45 6.53 -5.25
C CYS A 582 28.76 5.22 -5.94
N ILE A 583 28.92 4.14 -5.16
CA ILE A 583 29.15 2.79 -5.68
C ILE A 583 27.96 1.92 -5.29
N CYS A 584 27.14 1.53 -6.25
CA CYS A 584 25.89 0.81 -6.03
C CYS A 584 25.88 -0.56 -6.72
N LYS A 585 25.30 -1.57 -6.05
CA LYS A 585 25.24 -2.96 -6.54
C LYS A 585 23.90 -3.37 -7.14
N LYS A 586 22.88 -2.51 -7.05
CA LYS A 586 21.54 -2.75 -7.61
C LYS A 586 21.28 -1.83 -8.79
N THR A 587 20.40 -2.23 -9.71
CA THR A 587 19.85 -1.39 -10.77
C THR A 587 18.65 -0.58 -10.23
N GLY A 588 18.32 0.53 -10.87
CA GLY A 588 17.24 1.39 -10.42
C GLY A 588 17.48 2.87 -10.74
N THR A 589 16.86 3.73 -9.95
CA THR A 589 17.03 5.17 -9.97
C THR A 589 17.85 5.59 -8.75
N PHE A 590 18.90 6.36 -8.99
CA PHE A 590 19.89 6.77 -8.02
C PHE A 590 19.82 8.27 -7.77
N ALA A 591 20.15 8.64 -6.53
CA ALA A 591 20.34 10.02 -6.13
C ALA A 591 21.37 10.10 -4.99
N LEU A 592 22.01 11.26 -4.88
CA LEU A 592 22.76 11.67 -3.71
C LEU A 592 21.77 12.22 -2.67
N LEU A 593 21.89 11.76 -1.44
CA LEU A 593 21.02 12.09 -0.34
C LEU A 593 21.83 12.72 0.79
N VAL A 594 21.26 13.73 1.43
CA VAL A 594 21.78 14.35 2.65
C VAL A 594 20.88 13.89 3.79
N VAL A 595 21.46 13.31 4.83
CA VAL A 595 20.74 12.56 5.87
C VAL A 595 21.15 13.07 7.24
N THR A 596 20.20 13.27 8.14
CA THR A 596 20.50 13.70 9.52
C THR A 596 21.38 12.66 10.21
N LYS A 597 22.44 13.11 10.88
CA LYS A 597 23.24 12.23 11.73
C LYS A 597 22.39 11.83 12.93
N ASN A 598 22.30 10.54 13.21
CA ASN A 598 21.77 10.10 14.50
C ASN A 598 22.72 10.62 15.59
N GLN A 599 22.30 11.64 16.33
CA GLN A 599 22.86 11.92 17.64
C GLN A 599 22.49 10.75 18.56
N ILE A 600 23.20 9.63 18.41
CA ILE A 600 23.43 8.79 19.57
C ILE A 600 24.17 9.72 20.52
N VAL A 601 23.59 10.02 21.67
CA VAL A 601 24.32 10.56 22.82
C VAL A 601 25.45 9.56 23.08
N THR A 602 26.59 9.78 22.45
CA THR A 602 27.85 9.09 22.69
C THR A 602 28.39 9.66 23.99
N SER A 603 27.76 9.29 25.10
CA SER A 603 28.54 9.02 26.29
C SER A 603 29.48 7.86 25.94
N SER A 604 30.76 8.21 25.84
CA SER A 604 31.96 7.37 25.80
C SER A 604 32.45 6.84 24.44
N SER A 605 33.76 7.08 24.29
CA SER A 605 34.74 6.58 23.35
C SER A 605 34.69 5.06 23.07
N PRO A 606 35.29 4.57 21.97
CA PRO A 606 35.31 3.15 21.60
C PRO A 606 36.35 2.34 22.40
N VAL A 607 36.28 2.39 23.73
CA VAL A 607 37.09 1.57 24.66
C VAL A 607 36.29 1.37 25.95
N ALA A 608 35.42 0.33 26.04
CA ALA A 608 34.90 -0.23 27.31
C ALA A 608 33.77 -1.30 27.20
N LYS A 609 33.30 -1.73 26.02
CA LYS A 609 32.18 -2.71 25.94
C LYS A 609 32.54 -4.17 26.33
N ASP A 610 33.81 -4.48 26.54
CA ASP A 610 34.23 -5.84 26.92
C ASP A 610 34.18 -6.11 28.43
N GLY A 611 34.07 -5.08 29.29
CA GLY A 611 34.12 -5.23 30.75
C GLY A 611 32.81 -5.63 31.42
N GLU A 612 31.66 -5.11 30.95
CA GLU A 612 30.37 -5.29 31.62
C GLU A 612 29.77 -6.69 31.41
N ASN A 613 29.96 -7.26 30.21
CA ASN A 613 29.51 -8.63 29.91
C ASN A 613 30.37 -9.69 30.63
N LEU A 614 31.63 -9.37 30.95
CA LEU A 614 32.56 -10.31 31.56
C LEU A 614 32.16 -10.67 33.01
N ILE A 615 31.75 -9.69 33.81
CA ILE A 615 31.33 -9.90 35.21
C ILE A 615 30.08 -10.80 35.25
N VAL A 616 29.12 -10.53 34.37
CA VAL A 616 27.88 -11.32 34.25
C VAL A 616 28.20 -12.75 33.80
N LEU A 617 29.10 -12.92 32.83
CA LEU A 617 29.50 -14.24 32.32
C LEU A 617 30.21 -15.08 33.40
N ILE A 618 31.08 -14.46 34.22
CA ILE A 618 31.72 -15.13 35.36
C ILE A 618 30.66 -15.54 36.39
N GLY A 619 29.74 -14.66 36.75
CA GLY A 619 28.67 -14.95 37.71
C GLY A 619 27.76 -16.11 37.27
N CYS A 620 27.28 -16.07 36.03
CA CYS A 620 26.48 -17.17 35.45
C CYS A 620 27.27 -18.47 35.32
N GLY A 621 28.57 -18.38 34.96
CA GLY A 621 29.46 -19.53 34.89
C GLY A 621 29.67 -20.21 36.24
N CYS A 622 29.92 -19.43 37.30
CA CYS A 622 30.04 -19.95 38.67
C CYS A 622 28.73 -20.62 39.14
N CYS A 623 27.58 -19.98 38.89
CA CYS A 623 26.26 -20.56 39.23
C CYS A 623 25.99 -21.88 38.48
N LEU A 624 26.37 -21.95 37.21
CA LEU A 624 26.25 -23.15 36.39
C LEU A 624 27.13 -24.29 36.92
N VAL A 625 28.39 -24.03 37.24
CA VAL A 625 29.30 -25.03 37.82
C VAL A 625 28.78 -25.54 39.17
N GLN A 626 28.34 -24.62 40.04
CA GLN A 626 27.79 -24.98 41.35
C GLN A 626 26.51 -25.84 41.22
N SER A 627 25.59 -25.47 40.33
CA SER A 627 24.36 -26.23 40.10
C SER A 627 24.62 -27.61 39.51
N LEU A 628 25.53 -27.75 38.55
CA LEU A 628 25.93 -29.05 37.99
C LEU A 628 26.63 -29.94 39.02
N LEU A 629 27.53 -29.39 39.84
CA LEU A 629 28.17 -30.13 40.92
C LEU A 629 27.13 -30.68 41.91
N THR A 630 26.16 -29.86 42.31
CA THR A 630 25.07 -30.31 43.19
C THR A 630 24.19 -31.38 42.55
N LEU A 631 23.94 -31.30 41.23
CA LEU A 631 23.21 -32.32 40.48
C LEU A 631 23.97 -33.65 40.46
N CYS A 632 25.28 -33.62 40.22
CA CYS A 632 26.16 -34.79 40.24
C CYS A 632 26.21 -35.48 41.62
N LEU A 633 26.13 -34.72 42.72
CA LEU A 633 26.09 -35.27 44.07
C LEU A 633 24.71 -35.84 44.44
N LEU A 634 23.64 -35.20 44.00
CA LEU A 634 22.27 -35.60 44.31
C LEU A 634 21.75 -36.75 43.44
N LEU A 635 22.25 -36.93 42.21
CA LEU A 635 21.81 -37.99 41.29
C LEU A 635 22.07 -39.41 41.86
N PRO A 636 23.28 -39.77 42.36
CA PRO A 636 23.53 -41.06 42.99
C PRO A 636 22.74 -41.24 44.29
N TYR A 637 22.56 -40.15 45.05
CA TYR A 637 21.78 -40.15 46.28
C TYR A 637 20.30 -40.45 46.02
N TRP A 638 19.72 -39.86 44.97
CA TRP A 638 18.34 -40.10 44.56
C TRP A 638 18.12 -41.52 44.02
N CYS A 639 19.06 -42.04 43.23
CA CYS A 639 19.03 -43.43 42.76
C CYS A 639 19.03 -44.43 43.93
N ARG A 640 19.67 -44.09 45.06
CA ARG A 640 19.69 -44.91 46.28
C ARG A 640 18.50 -44.66 47.21
N ARG A 641 17.95 -43.45 47.27
CA ARG A 641 16.79 -43.08 48.09
C ARG A 641 15.85 -42.14 47.35
N LYS A 642 14.74 -42.70 46.84
CA LYS A 642 13.68 -41.96 46.14
C LYS A 642 12.80 -41.20 47.13
N THR A 643 13.25 -40.03 47.57
CA THR A 643 12.44 -39.11 48.39
C THR A 643 11.98 -37.90 47.56
N CYS A 644 10.74 -37.46 47.80
CA CYS A 644 10.14 -36.31 47.09
C CYS A 644 10.97 -35.02 47.27
N LEU A 645 11.54 -34.81 48.46
CA LEU A 645 12.35 -33.62 48.77
C LEU A 645 13.67 -33.60 47.98
N VAL A 646 14.31 -34.76 47.75
CA VAL A 646 15.51 -34.86 46.90
C VAL A 646 15.16 -34.60 45.43
N PHE A 647 14.02 -35.10 44.96
CA PHE A 647 13.53 -34.81 43.61
C PHE A 647 13.32 -33.31 43.38
N LEU A 648 12.68 -32.60 44.33
CA LEU A 648 12.49 -31.14 44.25
C LEU A 648 13.81 -30.34 44.28
N LYS A 649 14.84 -30.86 44.97
CA LYS A 649 16.19 -30.27 44.93
C LYS A 649 16.83 -30.45 43.55
N MET A 650 16.73 -31.66 42.98
CA MET A 650 17.20 -31.96 41.62
C MET A 650 16.51 -31.09 40.56
N GLN A 651 15.18 -30.95 40.63
CA GLN A 651 14.37 -30.12 39.73
C GLN A 651 14.84 -28.65 39.73
N CYS A 652 15.09 -28.09 40.92
CA CYS A 652 15.59 -26.73 41.07
C CYS A 652 16.98 -26.57 40.41
N CYS A 653 17.91 -27.50 40.69
CA CYS A 653 19.28 -27.43 40.17
C CYS A 653 19.31 -27.56 38.63
N LEU A 654 18.50 -28.46 38.07
CA LEU A 654 18.38 -28.63 36.63
C LEU A 654 17.79 -27.38 35.95
N ALA A 655 16.72 -26.80 36.52
CA ALA A 655 16.11 -25.59 35.99
C ALA A 655 17.08 -24.39 36.03
N THR A 656 17.83 -24.20 37.11
CA THR A 656 18.85 -23.14 37.20
C THR A 656 20.00 -23.36 36.22
N ALA A 657 20.45 -24.60 36.02
CA ALA A 657 21.51 -24.90 35.07
C ALA A 657 21.06 -24.57 33.63
N CYS A 658 19.85 -24.99 33.24
CA CYS A 658 19.28 -24.68 31.93
C CYS A 658 19.01 -23.18 31.71
N ALA A 659 18.57 -22.45 32.73
CA ALA A 659 18.43 -21.00 32.64
C ALA A 659 19.77 -20.31 32.39
N MET A 660 20.83 -20.71 33.12
CA MET A 660 22.16 -20.13 32.96
C MET A 660 22.81 -20.48 31.61
N THR A 661 22.61 -21.69 31.07
CA THR A 661 23.12 -22.04 29.72
C THR A 661 22.47 -21.20 28.63
N VAL A 662 21.14 -21.05 28.66
CA VAL A 662 20.38 -20.24 27.69
C VAL A 662 20.81 -18.77 27.79
N PHE A 663 20.97 -18.25 29.00
CA PHE A 663 21.40 -16.87 29.22
C PHE A 663 22.83 -16.61 28.72
N MET A 664 23.79 -17.51 29.03
CA MET A 664 25.16 -17.41 28.51
C MET A 664 25.23 -17.54 26.98
N TYR A 665 24.43 -18.43 26.38
CA TYR A 665 24.32 -18.57 24.93
C TYR A 665 23.82 -17.28 24.27
N SER A 666 22.83 -16.64 24.90
CA SER A 666 22.19 -15.43 24.37
C SER A 666 23.07 -14.19 24.46
N ILE A 667 23.95 -14.12 25.46
CA ILE A 667 24.94 -13.03 25.58
C ILE A 667 26.10 -13.22 24.60
N ARG A 668 26.53 -14.47 24.36
CA ARG A 668 27.72 -14.76 23.55
C ARG A 668 27.48 -14.69 22.04
N ASN A 669 26.25 -14.98 21.58
CA ASN A 669 25.92 -15.08 20.17
C ASN A 669 24.97 -13.97 19.72
N THR A 670 25.23 -13.39 18.55
CA THR A 670 24.28 -12.47 17.89
C THR A 670 23.11 -13.26 17.31
N LEU A 671 22.01 -13.33 18.06
CA LEU A 671 20.77 -14.01 17.68
C LEU A 671 20.00 -13.21 16.62
N SER A 672 19.36 -13.91 15.68
CA SER A 672 18.42 -13.29 14.73
C SER A 672 17.06 -13.02 15.39
N LYS A 673 16.34 -11.98 14.94
CA LYS A 673 15.03 -11.56 15.51
C LYS A 673 13.98 -12.69 15.53
N ALA A 674 14.07 -13.65 14.62
CA ALA A 674 13.19 -14.83 14.56
C ALA A 674 13.34 -15.78 15.76
N VAL A 675 14.50 -15.76 16.44
CA VAL A 675 14.83 -16.68 17.54
C VAL A 675 14.55 -16.07 18.91
N PHE A 676 14.31 -14.75 18.98
CA PHE A 676 14.04 -14.04 20.25
C PHE A 676 12.85 -14.63 21.05
N PRO A 677 11.69 -14.92 20.45
CA PRO A 677 10.53 -15.42 21.21
C PRO A 677 10.80 -16.79 21.82
N LEU A 678 11.56 -17.62 21.12
CA LEU A 678 11.97 -18.94 21.57
C LEU A 678 12.92 -18.84 22.78
N VAL A 679 13.92 -17.95 22.71
CA VAL A 679 14.87 -17.74 23.81
C VAL A 679 14.20 -17.19 25.06
N THR A 680 13.35 -16.17 24.92
CA THR A 680 12.65 -15.54 26.05
C THR A 680 11.72 -16.55 26.76
N THR A 681 10.98 -17.35 26.00
CA THR A 681 10.06 -18.34 26.58
C THR A 681 10.77 -19.47 27.30
N PHE A 682 11.88 -19.98 26.77
CA PHE A 682 12.69 -20.97 27.50
C PHE A 682 13.22 -20.41 28.82
N LEU A 683 13.67 -19.15 28.83
CA LEU A 683 14.14 -18.50 30.04
C LEU A 683 13.03 -18.38 31.10
N GLU A 684 11.82 -17.96 30.71
CA GLU A 684 10.66 -17.86 31.62
C GLU A 684 10.27 -19.21 32.22
N ILE A 685 10.21 -20.26 31.40
CA ILE A 685 9.88 -21.62 31.85
C ILE A 685 10.88 -22.08 32.92
N PHE A 686 12.18 -21.95 32.67
CA PHE A 686 13.18 -22.41 33.63
C PHE A 686 13.18 -21.61 34.94
N LEU A 687 13.01 -20.29 34.88
CA LEU A 687 12.94 -19.44 36.07
C LEU A 687 11.70 -19.77 36.93
N LEU A 688 10.53 -19.97 36.32
CA LEU A 688 9.30 -20.33 37.04
C LEU A 688 9.34 -21.76 37.60
N ILE A 689 9.99 -22.71 36.91
CA ILE A 689 10.24 -24.06 37.46
C ILE A 689 11.14 -23.97 38.70
N GLY A 690 12.17 -23.11 38.67
CA GLY A 690 13.03 -22.85 39.83
C GLY A 690 12.23 -22.34 41.03
N LEU A 691 11.44 -21.27 40.84
CA LEU A 691 10.63 -20.63 41.90
C LEU A 691 9.55 -21.57 42.46
N SER A 692 8.83 -22.28 41.59
CA SER A 692 7.79 -23.24 42.00
C SER A 692 8.34 -24.42 42.82
N SER A 693 9.61 -24.80 42.62
CA SER A 693 10.29 -25.81 43.45
C SER A 693 10.45 -25.38 44.91
N HIS A 694 10.66 -24.08 45.17
CA HIS A 694 10.79 -23.54 46.53
C HIS A 694 9.47 -23.58 47.28
N LEU A 695 8.38 -23.21 46.62
CA LEU A 695 7.02 -23.33 47.16
C LEU A 695 6.67 -24.78 47.47
N SER A 696 6.98 -25.70 46.56
CA SER A 696 6.76 -27.14 46.74
C SER A 696 7.53 -27.73 47.92
N LYS A 697 8.79 -27.31 48.15
CA LYS A 697 9.60 -27.76 49.30
C LYS A 697 8.94 -27.35 50.62
N ILE A 698 8.54 -26.08 50.74
CA ILE A 698 7.88 -25.56 51.94
C ILE A 698 6.55 -26.27 52.19
N LEU A 699 5.76 -26.49 51.14
CA LEU A 699 4.49 -27.21 51.25
C LEU A 699 4.68 -28.64 51.77
N VAL A 700 5.69 -29.38 51.27
CA VAL A 700 5.99 -30.72 51.78
C VAL A 700 6.34 -30.67 53.27
N VAL A 701 7.21 -29.73 53.69
CA VAL A 701 7.55 -29.55 55.11
C VAL A 701 6.31 -29.22 55.96
N TYR A 702 5.44 -28.33 55.46
CA TYR A 702 4.18 -28.00 56.11
C TYR A 702 3.30 -29.24 56.32
N THR A 703 3.12 -30.07 55.28
CA THR A 703 2.29 -31.28 55.38
C THR A 703 2.84 -32.32 56.36
N GLU A 704 4.16 -32.42 56.51
CA GLU A 704 4.80 -33.31 57.49
C GLU A 704 4.59 -32.81 58.93
N ILE A 705 4.61 -31.48 59.16
CA ILE A 705 4.43 -30.89 60.49
C ILE A 705 2.98 -30.97 60.97
N ILE A 706 2.00 -30.80 60.08
CA ILE A 706 0.57 -30.78 60.44
C ILE A 706 -0.04 -32.18 60.56
N GLN A 707 0.64 -33.23 60.08
CA GLN A 707 0.11 -34.59 60.02
C GLN A 707 -1.29 -34.64 59.38
N PHE A 708 -1.44 -34.10 58.17
CA PHE A 708 -2.68 -34.26 57.42
C PHE A 708 -2.87 -35.74 57.04
N PRO A 709 -3.97 -36.41 57.43
CA PRO A 709 -4.15 -37.83 57.18
C PRO A 709 -4.86 -38.03 55.85
N HIS A 710 -4.21 -37.87 54.69
CA HIS A 710 -4.83 -38.19 53.38
C HIS A 710 -3.83 -38.78 52.38
N GLY A 711 -4.39 -39.49 51.38
CA GLY A 711 -3.79 -40.57 50.59
C GLY A 711 -2.42 -40.34 49.93
N ARG A 712 -1.74 -41.47 49.67
CA ARG A 712 -0.34 -41.62 49.24
C ARG A 712 0.08 -40.76 48.03
N HIS A 713 -0.86 -40.32 47.19
CA HIS A 713 -0.61 -39.58 45.95
C HIS A 713 -0.96 -38.09 45.96
N MET A 714 -1.63 -37.57 46.99
CA MET A 714 -2.07 -36.17 47.03
C MET A 714 -0.91 -35.17 46.98
N LYS A 715 0.23 -35.52 47.59
CA LYS A 715 1.44 -34.67 47.61
C LYS A 715 2.04 -34.50 46.21
N GLU A 716 2.03 -35.56 45.40
CA GLU A 716 2.56 -35.54 44.04
C GLU A 716 1.68 -34.71 43.10
N THR A 717 0.36 -34.84 43.21
CA THR A 717 -0.61 -34.08 42.39
C THR A 717 -0.50 -32.57 42.63
N VAL A 718 -0.38 -32.14 43.89
CA VAL A 718 -0.28 -30.71 44.20
C VAL A 718 1.04 -30.11 43.70
N ILE A 719 2.14 -30.85 43.76
CA ILE A 719 3.44 -30.43 43.19
C ILE A 719 3.33 -30.25 41.67
N CYS A 720 2.67 -31.18 40.97
CA CYS A 720 2.45 -31.08 39.53
C CYS A 720 1.57 -29.87 39.15
N ILE A 721 0.58 -29.51 39.97
CA ILE A 721 -0.27 -28.34 39.72
C ILE A 721 0.52 -27.04 39.92
N ILE A 722 1.30 -26.94 41.01
CA ILE A 722 2.10 -25.75 41.34
C ILE A 722 3.14 -25.44 40.24
N THR A 723 3.71 -26.46 39.60
CA THR A 723 4.69 -26.29 38.51
C THR A 723 4.01 -26.18 37.14
N GLY A 724 2.92 -26.92 36.91
CA GLY A 724 2.23 -26.98 35.61
C GLY A 724 1.48 -25.70 35.25
N VAL A 725 0.78 -25.07 36.19
CA VAL A 725 -0.04 -23.88 35.91
C VAL A 725 0.81 -22.69 35.39
N PRO A 726 1.95 -22.32 36.02
CA PRO A 726 2.82 -21.27 35.49
C PRO A 726 3.38 -21.57 34.09
N ILE A 727 3.74 -22.83 33.81
CA ILE A 727 4.27 -23.23 32.50
C ILE A 727 3.20 -23.13 31.42
N LEU A 728 1.97 -23.56 31.72
CA LEU A 728 0.84 -23.45 30.79
C LEU A 728 0.56 -21.98 30.43
N ALA A 729 0.62 -21.07 31.40
CA ALA A 729 0.44 -19.64 31.15
C ALA A 729 1.48 -19.08 30.17
N VAL A 730 2.75 -19.47 30.30
CA VAL A 730 3.83 -19.06 29.39
C VAL A 730 3.66 -19.68 27.99
N LEU A 731 3.27 -20.95 27.91
CA LEU A 731 3.03 -21.62 26.62
C LEU A 731 1.83 -21.01 25.86
N CYS A 732 0.76 -20.64 26.57
CA CYS A 732 -0.36 -19.90 25.98
C CYS A 732 0.09 -18.54 25.44
N ASN A 733 1.01 -17.86 26.13
CA ASN A 733 1.58 -16.60 25.66
C ASN A 733 2.46 -16.78 24.41
N PHE A 734 3.26 -17.85 24.36
CA PHE A 734 4.04 -18.21 23.17
C PHE A 734 3.15 -18.49 21.95
N LEU A 735 2.06 -19.24 22.14
CA LEU A 735 1.07 -19.48 21.09
C LEU A 735 0.37 -18.18 20.65
N GLY A 736 0.06 -17.30 21.60
CA GLY A 736 -0.48 -15.97 21.33
C GLY A 736 0.46 -15.12 20.47
N TYR A 737 1.76 -15.14 20.76
CA TYR A 737 2.77 -14.45 19.98
C TYR A 737 2.83 -14.97 18.53
N HIS A 738 2.91 -16.29 18.35
CA HIS A 738 2.99 -16.91 17.01
C HIS A 738 1.70 -16.69 16.21
N SER A 739 0.55 -16.55 16.87
CA SER A 739 -0.74 -16.27 16.23
C SER A 739 -0.89 -14.80 15.80
N THR A 740 -0.34 -13.86 16.56
CA THR A 740 -0.54 -12.42 16.37
C THR A 740 0.55 -11.74 15.55
N GLY A 741 1.70 -12.38 15.32
CA GLY A 741 2.77 -11.87 14.46
C GLY A 741 3.51 -10.65 15.01
N TRP A 742 3.51 -10.44 16.33
CA TRP A 742 4.18 -9.32 16.97
C TRP A 742 5.71 -9.48 16.85
N ASN A 743 6.48 -8.39 16.82
CA ASN A 743 7.94 -8.43 16.73
C ASN A 743 8.58 -8.04 18.07
N LEU A 744 9.31 -8.98 18.69
CA LEU A 744 10.11 -8.72 19.88
C LEU A 744 11.35 -7.87 19.55
N HIS A 745 11.52 -6.75 20.26
CA HIS A 745 12.67 -5.84 20.09
C HIS A 745 13.95 -6.34 20.78
N SER A 746 13.84 -7.26 21.73
CA SER A 746 14.99 -7.87 22.42
C SER A 746 14.68 -9.33 22.80
N TRP A 747 15.73 -10.12 23.02
CA TRP A 747 15.65 -11.48 23.58
C TRP A 747 15.42 -11.49 25.10
N TRP A 748 15.67 -10.37 25.79
CA TRP A 748 15.43 -10.22 27.22
C TRP A 748 14.02 -9.70 27.52
N ILE A 749 13.51 -10.01 28.72
CA ILE A 749 12.17 -9.62 29.19
C ILE A 749 12.11 -8.09 29.41
N ILE A 750 11.60 -7.33 28.44
CA ILE A 750 11.49 -5.86 28.49
C ILE A 750 10.26 -5.43 29.31
N ARG A 751 10.46 -4.45 30.20
CA ARG A 751 9.42 -3.82 31.02
C ARG A 751 8.30 -3.22 30.15
N GLY A 752 7.05 -3.55 30.46
CA GLY A 752 5.86 -3.06 29.74
C GLY A 752 5.35 -3.99 28.63
N SER A 753 6.06 -5.08 28.32
CA SER A 753 5.57 -6.11 27.40
C SER A 753 4.54 -7.05 28.05
N MET A 754 3.65 -7.65 27.25
CA MET A 754 2.73 -8.69 27.71
C MET A 754 3.47 -9.87 28.35
N ILE A 755 4.61 -10.26 27.76
CA ILE A 755 5.52 -11.29 28.25
C ILE A 755 6.03 -10.96 29.67
N PHE A 756 6.55 -9.75 29.87
CA PHE A 756 6.94 -9.25 31.19
C PHE A 756 5.79 -9.28 32.21
N ASN A 757 4.59 -8.86 31.82
CA ASN A 757 3.44 -8.84 32.74
C ASN A 757 3.04 -10.26 33.18
N VAL A 758 3.02 -11.23 32.26
CA VAL A 758 2.67 -12.63 32.58
C VAL A 758 3.73 -13.26 33.50
N PHE A 759 5.01 -13.01 33.23
CA PHE A 759 6.10 -13.48 34.09
C PHE A 759 6.04 -12.84 35.49
N MET A 760 5.90 -11.52 35.58
CA MET A 760 5.87 -10.83 36.87
C MET A 760 4.64 -11.17 37.70
N THR A 761 3.47 -11.33 37.08
CA THR A 761 2.24 -11.74 37.79
C THR A 761 2.34 -13.16 38.33
N SER A 762 2.84 -14.11 37.53
CA SER A 762 3.05 -15.49 37.98
C SER A 762 4.12 -15.60 39.08
N ALA A 763 5.24 -14.89 38.95
CA ALA A 763 6.29 -14.84 39.98
C ALA A 763 5.78 -14.22 41.29
N ALA A 764 5.04 -13.10 41.22
CA ALA A 764 4.48 -12.44 42.39
C ALA A 764 3.50 -13.36 43.15
N LEU A 765 2.62 -14.06 42.44
CA LEU A 765 1.69 -15.02 43.04
C LEU A 765 2.44 -16.16 43.76
N LEU A 766 3.48 -16.73 43.13
CA LEU A 766 4.30 -17.77 43.76
C LEU A 766 5.02 -17.27 45.03
N ILE A 767 5.53 -16.03 45.02
CA ILE A 767 6.21 -15.43 46.17
C ILE A 767 5.22 -15.16 47.31
N VAL A 768 4.04 -14.61 47.03
CA VAL A 768 3.01 -14.37 48.05
C VAL A 768 2.59 -15.67 48.74
N LEU A 769 2.34 -16.73 47.95
CA LEU A 769 2.02 -18.06 48.49
C LEU A 769 3.18 -18.64 49.31
N PHE A 770 4.43 -18.43 48.88
CA PHE A 770 5.62 -18.87 49.61
C PHE A 770 5.71 -18.19 50.97
N VAL A 771 5.58 -16.85 51.01
CA VAL A 771 5.62 -16.07 52.26
C VAL A 771 4.50 -16.49 53.20
N PHE A 772 3.28 -16.68 52.69
CA PHE A 772 2.15 -17.13 53.48
C PHE A 772 2.40 -18.50 54.13
N LEU A 773 2.84 -19.50 53.36
CA LEU A 773 3.14 -20.83 53.90
C LEU A 773 4.33 -20.79 54.88
N TYR A 774 5.35 -19.99 54.59
CA TYR A 774 6.51 -19.84 55.47
C TYR A 774 6.11 -19.29 56.85
N ILE A 775 5.29 -18.22 56.88
CA ILE A 775 4.77 -17.65 58.13
C ILE A 775 3.89 -18.67 58.87
N SER A 776 3.05 -19.42 58.15
CA SER A 776 2.19 -20.45 58.73
C SER A 776 3.01 -21.55 59.44
N ILE A 777 4.06 -22.05 58.79
CA ILE A 777 4.99 -23.04 59.39
C ILE A 777 5.66 -22.47 60.64
N LEU A 778 6.19 -21.25 60.59
CA LEU A 778 6.86 -20.63 61.73
C LEU A 778 5.93 -20.47 62.93
N ARG A 779 4.70 -20.02 62.70
CA ARG A 779 3.68 -19.92 63.77
C ARG A 779 3.43 -21.28 64.41
N GLN A 780 3.29 -22.32 63.61
CA GLN A 780 3.00 -23.66 64.13
C GLN A 780 4.18 -24.30 64.85
N LEU A 781 5.40 -24.12 64.35
CA LEU A 781 6.62 -24.56 65.04
C LEU A 781 6.76 -23.89 66.41
N ASN A 782 6.43 -22.60 66.52
CA ASN A 782 6.42 -21.90 67.81
C ASN A 782 5.40 -22.51 68.78
N VAL A 783 4.19 -22.85 68.31
CA VAL A 783 3.16 -23.51 69.15
C VAL A 783 3.63 -24.89 69.63
N ILE A 784 4.24 -25.70 68.75
CA ILE A 784 4.77 -27.02 69.11
C ILE A 784 5.93 -26.89 70.11
N SER A 785 6.84 -25.95 69.87
CA SER A 785 7.96 -25.63 70.78
C SER A 785 7.47 -25.28 72.18
N GLN A 786 6.47 -24.40 72.29
CA GLN A 786 5.84 -24.04 73.57
C GLN A 786 5.18 -25.24 74.28
N ARG A 787 4.51 -26.14 73.54
CA ARG A 787 3.93 -27.37 74.11
C ARG A 787 4.99 -28.33 74.65
N CYS A 788 6.11 -28.50 73.94
CA CYS A 788 7.23 -29.33 74.41
C CYS A 788 7.93 -28.73 75.65
N ALA A 789 8.12 -27.40 75.68
CA ALA A 789 8.67 -26.70 76.85
C ALA A 789 7.79 -26.87 78.11
N ASN A 790 6.46 -26.83 77.95
CA ASN A 790 5.52 -27.09 79.05
C ASN A 790 5.52 -28.57 79.48
N LYS A 791 5.67 -29.51 78.55
CA LYS A 791 5.76 -30.96 78.87
C LYS A 791 7.04 -31.30 79.66
N ASN A 792 8.17 -30.68 79.34
CA ASN A 792 9.42 -30.84 80.11
C ASN A 792 9.31 -30.26 81.53
N LYS A 793 8.57 -29.16 81.73
CA LYS A 793 8.29 -28.61 83.07
C LYS A 793 7.40 -29.51 83.93
N THR A 794 6.49 -30.28 83.33
CA THR A 794 5.64 -31.25 84.06
C THR A 794 6.36 -32.55 84.43
N ILE A 795 7.37 -32.97 83.65
CA ILE A 795 8.19 -34.17 83.96
C ILE A 795 9.16 -33.90 85.10
N PHE A 796 9.63 -32.66 85.29
CA PHE A 796 10.45 -32.24 86.43
C PHE A 796 9.67 -31.99 87.74
N ARG A 797 8.33 -32.09 87.72
CA ARG A 797 7.45 -31.85 88.89
C ARG A 797 6.80 -33.12 89.44
N ARG A 798 7.03 -34.27 88.81
CA ARG A 798 6.81 -35.62 89.35
C ARG A 798 8.16 -36.21 89.69
#